data_AF-A0A0G2GSV8-F1
#
_entry.id   AF-A0A0G2GSV8-F1
#
_cell.length_a   1.000
_cell.length_b   1.000
_cell.length_c   1.000
_cell.angle_alpha   90.00
_cell.angle_beta   90.00
_cell.angle_gamma   90.00
#
_symmetry.space_group_name_H-M   'P 1'
#
loop_
_entity.id
_entity.type
_entity.pdbx_description
1 polymer ?
#
loop_
_entity_poly.entity_id
_entity_poly.type
_entity_poly.pdbx_seq_one_letter_code
_entity_poly.pdbx_strand_id
1 'polypeptide(L)'
;MDMELPAKRPSNFSHIKRKGQHLLRLETVLFTLYYPTTPTSTRGNPPDGRKKWSRPTWLTRPRRQVARGYGRFAGIGESTAVSWFGATTMFTKLPAWRNAPLATHWPPFADNASSRQQGQEEGPLPPPFVVEDARAASLVGHDGDENGRINEEDDDEGAWDEEWDEGAWERRKMPKFPLLVFSHGLGGNRTAYSSVCGEFASYGFVVCALEHRDGSGPRTYVNHPHKEPCIKATAPATANALFDEQRRRSCGGQKEQKEHDDDDGSALPESPGVDRVMSFRQEACECIVDHTRKQCAEGYDRIDYIFPKNNPIDTSPHAEKGVDRELRAAQIALRLAEIEEAYGVLREIQRGAGDRVAAANLRTKGYIGASSRGLEGVDWASWKERFHLRDVTMVGHSFGAATTVETLREQQRERFDWVGQGIMYDIWGAAVLPASGDDGVGRCGAGAGTSGSDEDVEREKDKQQQQHEQQRSESSNTESWNTTSSSINTSSTTLTTPPSTDNGNAVSCPLLGINSEAFMYWPSNFSTAASLTTFALSAPHPCPAWLLTLRGTVHVSQSDFSLLYPGTCSLLLKQTANPRRAMDLNIDASLEFLLGVLPAAHTNGLIRRMLGAKKTTTEGDGGVRVLEAPVEDEVPDVRRPDEKWIGGRLKVPHEFRSRVLPKLVRKVKRQKGRMREGEGEGEAEEEKGAWSEVWMHVKCPGEVLEEWKEERAKVGRPV
;
A
#
# COMPACT_ATOMS: atom_id res chain seq x y z
N MET A 1 8.85 -12.55 4.39
CA MET A 1 10.33 -12.35 4.37
C MET A 1 10.66 -10.99 4.95
N ASP A 2 11.68 -10.84 5.79
CA ASP A 2 12.08 -9.53 6.35
C ASP A 2 13.32 -9.01 5.61
N MET A 3 13.27 -7.79 5.07
CA MET A 3 14.32 -7.23 4.20
C MET A 3 14.68 -5.81 4.62
N GLU A 4 15.96 -5.56 4.91
CA GLU A 4 16.53 -4.22 5.12
C GLU A 4 17.69 -4.04 4.15
N LEU A 5 17.57 -3.11 3.21
CA LEU A 5 18.56 -2.88 2.17
C LEU A 5 19.08 -1.45 2.26
N PRO A 6 20.37 -1.20 2.01
CA PRO A 6 20.88 0.14 1.79
C PRO A 6 20.11 0.84 0.67
N ALA A 7 19.72 2.10 0.91
CA ALA A 7 19.10 2.93 -0.10
C ALA A 7 20.09 3.22 -1.24
N LYS A 8 19.63 3.25 -2.48
CA LYS A 8 20.48 3.57 -3.63
C LYS A 8 20.99 5.01 -3.56
N ARG A 9 20.17 5.92 -3.01
CA ARG A 9 20.50 7.35 -2.83
C ARG A 9 20.30 7.77 -1.37
N PRO A 10 21.26 7.49 -0.46
CA PRO A 10 21.18 7.95 0.91
C PRO A 10 21.15 9.48 0.99
N SER A 11 20.26 10.04 1.82
CA SER A 11 20.12 11.49 1.94
C SER A 11 19.44 11.93 3.24
N ASN A 12 19.72 13.17 3.64
CA ASN A 12 19.00 13.83 4.72
C ASN A 12 17.69 14.44 4.15
N PHE A 13 16.57 14.11 4.76
CA PHE A 13 15.27 14.66 4.42
C PHE A 13 14.97 15.83 5.36
N SER A 14 14.52 16.95 4.79
CA SER A 14 14.19 18.20 5.50
C SER A 14 15.34 18.87 6.24
N HIS A 15 15.11 20.13 6.59
CA HIS A 15 16.01 20.92 7.43
C HIS A 15 15.76 20.71 8.94
N ILE A 16 14.81 19.83 9.31
CA ILE A 16 14.41 19.61 10.71
C ILE A 16 15.54 18.88 11.45
N LYS A 17 16.10 19.56 12.45
CA LYS A 17 17.21 19.05 13.26
C LYS A 17 16.85 18.88 14.74
N ARG A 18 17.45 17.89 15.39
CA ARG A 18 17.44 17.71 16.85
C ARG A 18 18.87 17.54 17.33
N LYS A 19 19.32 18.43 18.22
CA LYS A 19 20.71 18.47 18.73
C LYS A 19 21.75 18.53 17.59
N GLY A 20 21.47 19.34 16.56
CA GLY A 20 22.36 19.55 15.42
C GLY A 20 22.28 18.48 14.32
N GLN A 21 21.57 17.38 14.52
CA GLN A 21 21.45 16.28 13.54
C GLN A 21 20.11 16.29 12.83
N HIS A 22 20.10 15.97 11.53
CA HIS A 22 18.87 15.79 10.76
C HIS A 22 18.01 14.65 11.35
N LEU A 23 16.72 14.91 11.55
CA LEU A 23 15.81 13.91 12.14
C LEU A 23 15.33 12.88 11.13
N LEU A 24 15.04 13.32 9.90
CA LEU A 24 14.49 12.48 8.84
C LEU A 24 15.63 12.18 7.87
N ARG A 25 15.99 10.91 7.75
CA ARG A 25 17.18 10.46 7.01
C ARG A 25 16.85 9.14 6.33
N LEU A 26 17.21 9.03 5.05
CA LEU A 26 17.10 7.80 4.28
C LEU A 26 18.49 7.21 4.13
N GLU A 27 18.70 6.04 4.73
CA GLU A 27 19.94 5.27 4.61
C GLU A 27 19.66 3.85 4.14
N THR A 28 18.56 3.28 4.64
CA THR A 28 18.11 1.94 4.33
C THR A 28 16.60 1.93 4.18
N VAL A 29 16.07 1.03 3.38
CA VAL A 29 14.64 0.71 3.34
C VAL A 29 14.37 -0.61 4.07
N LEU A 30 13.37 -0.63 4.97
CA LEU A 30 12.90 -1.86 5.63
C LEU A 30 11.48 -2.17 5.22
N PHE A 31 11.24 -3.40 4.79
CA PHE A 31 9.90 -3.94 4.59
C PHE A 31 9.82 -5.44 4.88
N THR A 32 8.59 -5.94 5.01
CA THR A 32 8.28 -7.36 5.11
C THR A 32 7.41 -7.78 3.92
N LEU A 33 7.82 -8.80 3.18
CA LEU A 33 6.98 -9.43 2.15
C LEU A 33 6.08 -10.50 2.75
N TYR A 34 4.77 -10.35 2.58
CA TYR A 34 3.76 -11.41 2.72
C TYR A 34 3.37 -11.86 1.32
N TYR A 35 3.24 -13.17 1.10
CA TYR A 35 3.03 -13.71 -0.24
C TYR A 35 2.36 -15.08 -0.15
N PRO A 36 1.73 -15.56 -1.24
CA PRO A 36 1.07 -16.85 -1.27
C PRO A 36 2.11 -17.97 -1.24
N THR A 37 1.84 -19.03 -0.46
CA THR A 37 2.78 -20.15 -0.28
C THR A 37 2.04 -21.47 -0.47
N THR A 38 2.69 -22.47 -1.07
CA THR A 38 2.10 -23.81 -1.29
C THR A 38 2.94 -24.93 -0.69
N PRO A 39 3.19 -24.95 0.64
CA PRO A 39 3.76 -26.15 1.25
C PRO A 39 2.75 -27.30 1.12
N THR A 40 3.15 -28.39 0.47
CA THR A 40 2.33 -29.62 0.27
C THR A 40 1.92 -30.27 1.59
N SER A 41 2.72 -30.10 2.64
CA SER A 41 2.28 -30.26 4.01
C SER A 41 3.13 -29.41 4.96
N THR A 42 2.50 -28.86 5.99
CA THR A 42 3.22 -28.22 7.10
C THR A 42 3.59 -29.23 8.20
N ARG A 43 3.14 -30.49 8.08
CA ARG A 43 3.51 -31.60 8.96
C ARG A 43 4.81 -32.23 8.46
N GLY A 44 5.94 -31.69 8.90
CA GLY A 44 7.25 -32.22 8.56
C GLY A 44 8.36 -31.18 8.62
N ASN A 45 9.50 -31.53 8.02
CA ASN A 45 10.63 -30.63 7.88
C ASN A 45 10.36 -29.64 6.73
N PRO A 46 10.60 -28.33 6.91
CA PRO A 46 10.62 -27.40 5.79
C PRO A 46 11.62 -27.83 4.69
N PRO A 47 11.37 -27.43 3.42
CA PRO A 47 12.22 -27.78 2.28
C PRO A 47 13.62 -27.16 2.35
N ASP A 48 13.87 -26.20 3.24
CA ASP A 48 15.20 -25.65 3.55
C ASP A 48 16.10 -26.61 4.37
N GLY A 49 15.69 -27.88 4.52
CA GLY A 49 16.44 -28.93 5.22
C GLY A 49 16.40 -28.84 6.75
N ARG A 50 15.69 -27.87 7.32
CA ARG A 50 15.62 -27.70 8.79
C ARG A 50 14.59 -28.63 9.42
N LYS A 51 14.78 -28.94 10.71
CA LYS A 51 13.89 -29.86 11.46
C LYS A 51 12.49 -29.34 11.77
N LYS A 52 12.28 -28.01 11.73
CA LYS A 52 11.01 -27.38 12.11
C LYS A 52 10.77 -26.10 11.32
N TRP A 53 9.53 -25.90 10.93
CA TRP A 53 9.04 -24.63 10.41
C TRP A 53 9.20 -23.49 11.43
N SER A 54 9.40 -22.27 10.95
CA SER A 54 9.60 -21.09 11.81
C SER A 54 8.61 -19.99 11.50
N ARG A 55 8.05 -19.39 12.56
CA ARG A 55 7.06 -18.30 12.46
C ARG A 55 7.65 -16.99 12.98
N PRO A 56 7.41 -15.86 12.30
CA PRO A 56 7.73 -14.54 12.82
C PRO A 56 6.91 -14.24 14.08
N THR A 57 7.44 -13.38 14.95
CA THR A 57 6.66 -12.83 16.07
C THR A 57 5.93 -11.59 15.61
N TRP A 58 4.75 -11.34 16.17
CA TRP A 58 3.99 -10.12 15.94
C TRP A 58 4.77 -8.89 16.41
N LEU A 59 5.30 -8.92 17.65
CA LEU A 59 6.19 -7.86 18.12
C LEU A 59 7.57 -8.00 17.48
N THR A 60 8.01 -6.94 16.80
CA THR A 60 9.29 -6.90 16.08
C THR A 60 10.49 -6.95 17.04
N ARG A 61 11.64 -7.41 16.54
CA ARG A 61 12.88 -7.42 17.32
C ARG A 61 13.59 -6.06 17.20
N PRO A 62 14.30 -5.59 18.26
CA PRO A 62 14.36 -6.15 19.62
C PRO A 62 13.09 -5.86 20.44
N ARG A 63 12.38 -6.93 20.83
CA ARG A 63 11.01 -6.88 21.38
C ARG A 63 10.85 -5.98 22.61
N ARG A 64 11.76 -6.11 23.58
CA ARG A 64 11.72 -5.26 24.79
C ARG A 64 11.83 -3.78 24.43
N GLN A 65 12.67 -3.43 23.47
CA GLN A 65 12.82 -2.03 23.08
C GLN A 65 11.63 -1.53 22.27
N VAL A 66 11.05 -2.36 21.40
CA VAL A 66 9.84 -2.00 20.65
C VAL A 66 8.66 -1.80 21.61
N ALA A 67 8.53 -2.65 22.64
CA ALA A 67 7.57 -2.46 23.72
C ALA A 67 7.78 -1.14 24.49
N ARG A 68 9.04 -0.76 24.78
CA ARG A 68 9.37 0.56 25.35
C ARG A 68 8.96 1.71 24.42
N GLY A 69 9.17 1.55 23.10
CA GLY A 69 8.70 2.48 22.08
C GLY A 69 7.19 2.68 22.12
N TYR A 70 6.43 1.58 22.18
CA TYR A 70 4.98 1.65 22.39
C TYR A 70 4.61 2.33 23.71
N GLY A 71 5.35 2.07 24.79
CA GLY A 71 5.14 2.75 26.06
C GLY A 71 5.27 4.26 25.93
N ARG A 72 6.39 4.71 25.34
CA ARG A 72 6.66 6.13 25.10
C ARG A 72 5.62 6.78 24.18
N PHE A 73 5.22 6.09 23.12
CA PHE A 73 4.18 6.55 22.20
C PHE A 73 2.83 6.71 22.91
N ALA A 74 2.41 5.72 23.69
CA ALA A 74 1.13 5.71 24.39
C ALA A 74 1.13 6.50 25.71
N GLY A 75 2.25 7.14 26.09
CA GLY A 75 2.38 7.85 27.36
C GLY A 75 2.34 6.96 28.60
N ILE A 76 2.50 5.64 28.44
CA ILE A 76 2.57 4.68 29.55
C ILE A 76 4.04 4.39 29.89
N GLY A 77 4.36 4.23 31.18
CA GLY A 77 5.74 3.97 31.61
C GLY A 77 6.38 2.79 30.86
N GLU A 78 7.64 2.96 30.45
CA GLU A 78 8.38 1.96 29.65
C GLU A 78 8.35 0.55 30.27
N SER A 79 8.52 0.46 31.59
CA SER A 79 8.47 -0.81 32.33
C SER A 79 7.08 -1.43 32.28
N THR A 80 6.02 -0.62 32.44
CA THR A 80 4.63 -1.07 32.35
C THR A 80 4.32 -1.62 30.97
N ALA A 81 4.75 -0.93 29.91
CA ALA A 81 4.58 -1.40 28.54
C ALA A 81 5.33 -2.73 28.31
N VAL A 82 6.59 -2.83 28.74
CA VAL A 82 7.36 -4.07 28.62
C VAL A 82 6.68 -5.23 29.36
N SER A 83 6.18 -5.00 30.58
CA SER A 83 5.45 -6.01 31.35
C SER A 83 4.15 -6.41 30.65
N TRP A 84 3.37 -5.45 30.15
CA TRP A 84 2.13 -5.69 29.41
C TRP A 84 2.37 -6.54 28.15
N PHE A 85 3.29 -6.11 27.28
CA PHE A 85 3.63 -6.86 26.08
C PHE A 85 4.22 -8.23 26.44
N GLY A 86 5.07 -8.30 27.46
CA GLY A 86 5.67 -9.55 27.95
C GLY A 86 4.63 -10.58 28.39
N ALA A 87 3.59 -10.14 29.08
CA ALA A 87 2.49 -10.98 29.56
C ALA A 87 1.47 -11.35 28.46
N THR A 88 1.47 -10.64 27.33
CA THR A 88 0.42 -10.78 26.30
C THR A 88 0.96 -11.21 24.94
N THR A 89 1.54 -10.27 24.16
CA THR A 89 1.78 -10.46 22.72
C THR A 89 3.24 -10.51 22.30
N MET A 90 4.19 -10.34 23.23
CA MET A 90 5.63 -10.30 22.94
C MET A 90 6.12 -11.56 22.21
N PHE A 91 5.55 -12.72 22.52
CA PHE A 91 5.93 -13.99 21.93
C PHE A 91 4.90 -14.55 20.94
N THR A 92 3.79 -13.82 20.72
CA THR A 92 2.75 -14.20 19.76
C THR A 92 3.32 -14.35 18.37
N LYS A 93 2.95 -15.45 17.72
CA LYS A 93 3.42 -15.82 16.38
C LYS A 93 2.41 -15.41 15.33
N LEU A 94 2.90 -14.79 14.27
CA LEU A 94 2.08 -14.50 13.10
C LEU A 94 1.62 -15.81 12.44
N PRO A 95 0.39 -15.89 11.91
CA PRO A 95 -0.11 -17.06 11.17
C PRO A 95 0.53 -17.19 9.77
N ALA A 96 1.85 -17.02 9.69
CA ALA A 96 2.63 -17.10 8.48
C ALA A 96 3.97 -17.79 8.74
N TRP A 97 4.49 -18.49 7.74
CA TRP A 97 5.79 -19.15 7.79
C TRP A 97 6.90 -18.26 7.25
N ARG A 98 8.07 -18.31 7.87
CA ARG A 98 9.26 -17.60 7.38
C ARG A 98 9.84 -18.34 6.17
N ASN A 99 10.09 -17.60 5.09
CA ASN A 99 10.84 -18.06 3.92
C ASN A 99 10.25 -19.35 3.31
N ALA A 100 8.94 -19.53 3.41
CA ALA A 100 8.27 -20.65 2.76
C ALA A 100 8.36 -20.52 1.23
N PRO A 101 8.35 -21.62 0.46
CA PRO A 101 8.34 -21.57 -0.99
C PRO A 101 7.18 -20.72 -1.52
N LEU A 102 7.46 -19.96 -2.57
CA LEU A 102 6.44 -19.20 -3.29
C LEU A 102 5.44 -20.17 -3.92
N ALA A 103 4.16 -19.82 -3.89
CA ALA A 103 3.11 -20.65 -4.45
C ALA A 103 3.34 -20.99 -5.93
N THR A 104 3.20 -22.26 -6.32
CA THR A 104 3.30 -22.72 -7.72
C THR A 104 1.94 -22.78 -8.43
N HIS A 105 0.86 -22.64 -7.68
CA HIS A 105 -0.51 -22.59 -8.18
C HIS A 105 -1.27 -21.48 -7.46
N TRP A 106 -2.38 -21.05 -8.05
CA TRP A 106 -3.32 -20.17 -7.37
C TRP A 106 -3.91 -20.89 -6.15
N PRO A 107 -4.17 -20.20 -5.02
CA PRO A 107 -4.82 -20.81 -3.86
C PRO A 107 -6.04 -21.65 -4.25
N PRO A 108 -6.21 -22.87 -3.69
CA PRO A 108 -7.34 -23.73 -4.00
C PRO A 108 -8.66 -23.07 -3.57
N PHE A 109 -9.75 -23.44 -4.23
CA PHE A 109 -11.09 -22.92 -3.92
C PHE A 109 -11.49 -23.27 -2.49
N ALA A 110 -12.18 -22.35 -1.81
CA ALA A 110 -12.77 -22.62 -0.51
C ALA A 110 -14.03 -23.47 -0.68
N ASP A 111 -13.87 -24.76 -0.93
CA ASP A 111 -14.98 -25.70 -0.89
C ASP A 111 -15.36 -25.90 0.59
N ASN A 112 -16.45 -25.23 0.99
CA ASN A 112 -17.10 -25.20 2.31
C ASN A 112 -16.57 -24.17 3.33
N ALA A 113 -17.53 -23.42 3.88
CA ALA A 113 -17.39 -22.42 4.95
C ALA A 113 -16.80 -22.95 6.28
N SER A 114 -16.45 -24.24 6.37
CA SER A 114 -15.81 -24.87 7.53
C SER A 114 -14.29 -24.60 7.62
N SER A 115 -13.62 -24.24 6.51
CA SER A 115 -12.16 -24.01 6.50
C SER A 115 -11.72 -22.76 7.27
N ARG A 116 -12.61 -21.77 7.46
CA ARG A 116 -12.35 -20.59 8.31
C ARG A 116 -12.32 -20.91 9.81
N GLN A 117 -12.66 -22.14 10.21
CA GLN A 117 -12.72 -22.59 11.60
C GLN A 117 -12.17 -24.01 11.85
N GLN A 118 -11.18 -24.52 11.11
CA GLN A 118 -10.41 -25.66 11.61
C GLN A 118 -9.10 -25.81 10.85
N GLY A 119 -7.98 -25.73 11.58
CA GLY A 119 -6.74 -26.32 11.09
C GLY A 119 -6.85 -27.82 11.20
N GLN A 120 -7.43 -28.50 10.20
CA GLN A 120 -7.19 -29.92 9.91
C GLN A 120 -7.86 -30.36 8.61
N GLU A 121 -7.14 -31.25 7.91
CA GLU A 121 -7.45 -32.01 6.68
C GLU A 121 -7.14 -31.33 5.34
N GLU A 122 -5.95 -31.66 4.81
CA GLU A 122 -5.45 -31.39 3.47
C GLU A 122 -6.08 -32.40 2.50
N GLY A 123 -6.94 -31.95 1.58
CA GLY A 123 -7.37 -32.72 0.40
C GLY A 123 -6.34 -32.64 -0.74
N PRO A 124 -6.38 -33.55 -1.74
CA PRO A 124 -5.46 -33.54 -2.86
C PRO A 124 -5.56 -32.24 -3.67
N LEU A 125 -4.41 -31.75 -4.14
CA LEU A 125 -4.29 -30.54 -4.94
C LEU A 125 -5.13 -30.64 -6.22
N PRO A 126 -5.92 -29.62 -6.59
CA PRO A 126 -6.48 -29.54 -7.93
C PRO A 126 -5.35 -29.38 -8.97
N PRO A 127 -5.51 -29.93 -10.19
CA PRO A 127 -4.51 -29.80 -11.25
C PRO A 127 -4.26 -28.32 -11.60
N PRO A 128 -3.04 -27.97 -12.07
CA PRO A 128 -2.74 -26.60 -12.48
C PRO A 128 -3.68 -26.17 -13.60
N PHE A 129 -4.45 -25.09 -13.35
CA PHE A 129 -5.28 -24.47 -14.38
C PHE A 129 -4.37 -23.71 -15.34
N VAL A 130 -4.22 -24.22 -16.55
CA VAL A 130 -3.64 -23.48 -17.68
C VAL A 130 -4.64 -22.39 -18.04
N VAL A 131 -4.26 -21.13 -17.83
CA VAL A 131 -4.94 -20.02 -18.52
C VAL A 131 -4.55 -20.19 -19.98
N GLU A 132 -5.49 -20.57 -20.83
CA GLU A 132 -5.35 -20.47 -22.28
C GLU A 132 -5.16 -18.99 -22.60
N ASP A 133 -3.91 -18.56 -22.70
CA ASP A 133 -3.59 -17.29 -23.32
C ASP A 133 -3.97 -17.42 -24.80
N ALA A 134 -4.93 -16.62 -25.26
CA ALA A 134 -5.38 -16.63 -26.65
C ALA A 134 -4.22 -16.34 -27.64
N ARG A 135 -3.08 -15.81 -27.17
CA ARG A 135 -1.84 -15.71 -27.94
C ARG A 135 -1.07 -17.03 -28.09
N ALA A 136 -1.17 -17.95 -27.14
CA ALA A 136 -0.51 -19.26 -27.22
C ALA A 136 -1.22 -20.21 -28.22
N ALA A 137 -2.54 -20.08 -28.36
CA ALA A 137 -3.32 -20.82 -29.36
C ALA A 137 -3.00 -20.39 -30.81
N SER A 138 -2.52 -19.15 -31.02
CA SER A 138 -2.06 -18.67 -32.32
C SER A 138 -0.74 -19.29 -32.80
N LEU A 139 0.03 -19.92 -31.90
CA LEU A 139 1.29 -20.59 -32.22
C LEU A 139 1.15 -22.10 -32.41
N VAL A 140 -0.05 -22.65 -32.16
CA VAL A 140 -0.37 -24.07 -32.32
C VAL A 140 -1.60 -24.17 -33.22
N GLY A 141 -1.39 -24.08 -34.52
CA GLY A 141 -2.49 -24.14 -35.49
C GLY A 141 -2.06 -24.13 -36.94
N HIS A 142 -1.39 -25.20 -37.39
CA HIS A 142 -1.50 -25.64 -38.79
C HIS A 142 -1.20 -27.13 -38.91
N ASP A 143 -2.20 -27.96 -38.63
CA ASP A 143 -2.26 -29.34 -39.14
C ASP A 143 -3.29 -29.40 -40.27
N GLY A 144 -2.76 -29.34 -41.50
CA GLY A 144 -3.15 -30.19 -42.62
C GLY A 144 -4.57 -30.15 -43.17
N ASP A 145 -4.86 -29.17 -44.02
CA ASP A 145 -5.78 -29.41 -45.14
C ASP A 145 -5.00 -30.06 -46.29
N GLU A 146 -5.30 -31.32 -46.56
CA GLU A 146 -4.87 -32.07 -47.74
C GLU A 146 -5.48 -31.44 -49.00
N ASN A 147 -4.76 -30.54 -49.67
CA ASN A 147 -4.66 -30.44 -51.13
C ASN A 147 -3.90 -29.17 -51.55
N GLY A 148 -2.75 -29.36 -52.22
CA GLY A 148 -2.34 -28.46 -53.30
C GLY A 148 -0.98 -27.79 -53.15
N ARG A 149 0.00 -28.37 -53.88
CA ARG A 149 1.17 -27.72 -54.50
C ARG A 149 2.15 -27.00 -53.57
N ILE A 150 3.26 -27.70 -53.32
CA ILE A 150 4.52 -27.13 -52.87
C ILE A 150 5.13 -26.39 -54.08
N ASN A 151 5.24 -25.07 -54.00
CA ASN A 151 6.24 -24.33 -54.77
C ASN A 151 7.54 -24.38 -53.96
N GLU A 152 8.57 -24.96 -54.55
CA GLU A 152 9.96 -24.73 -54.18
C GLU A 152 10.32 -23.26 -54.50
N GLU A 153 11.30 -22.72 -53.79
CA GLU A 153 11.80 -21.32 -53.81
C GLU A 153 11.20 -20.42 -52.72
N ASP A 154 11.81 -20.48 -51.53
CA ASP A 154 12.30 -19.29 -50.81
C ASP A 154 13.22 -19.76 -49.66
N ASP A 155 14.52 -19.74 -49.94
CA ASP A 155 15.59 -19.93 -48.97
C ASP A 155 15.68 -18.67 -48.09
N ASP A 156 15.03 -18.70 -46.92
CA ASP A 156 15.29 -17.74 -45.85
C ASP A 156 15.72 -18.51 -44.59
N GLU A 157 16.99 -18.90 -44.57
CA GLU A 157 17.70 -19.39 -43.38
C GLU A 157 17.90 -18.23 -42.38
N GLY A 158 16.79 -17.76 -41.81
CA GLY A 158 16.75 -16.77 -40.73
C GLY A 158 16.66 -17.43 -39.35
N ALA A 159 17.81 -17.78 -38.79
CA ALA A 159 18.12 -17.86 -37.36
C ALA A 159 16.96 -18.20 -36.39
N TRP A 160 16.66 -19.49 -36.22
CA TRP A 160 15.96 -20.02 -35.04
C TRP A 160 16.94 -20.67 -34.05
N ASP A 161 17.94 -19.91 -33.63
CA ASP A 161 18.83 -20.28 -32.51
C ASP A 161 18.35 -19.64 -31.19
N GLU A 162 17.04 -19.62 -30.94
CA GLU A 162 16.56 -19.44 -29.56
C GLU A 162 16.62 -20.79 -28.86
N GLU A 163 17.74 -21.03 -28.18
CA GLU A 163 17.94 -22.14 -27.25
C GLU A 163 16.70 -22.30 -26.37
N TRP A 164 15.99 -23.43 -26.53
CA TRP A 164 14.74 -23.73 -25.84
C TRP A 164 14.98 -23.78 -24.32
N ASP A 165 14.73 -22.67 -23.60
CA ASP A 165 14.79 -22.63 -22.13
C ASP A 165 13.54 -23.32 -21.57
N GLU A 166 13.60 -24.63 -21.34
CA GLU A 166 12.56 -25.42 -20.67
C GLU A 166 12.12 -24.78 -19.34
N GLY A 167 13.05 -24.14 -18.63
CA GLY A 167 12.77 -23.40 -17.41
C GLY A 167 11.91 -22.15 -17.67
N ALA A 168 12.11 -21.44 -18.78
CA ALA A 168 11.26 -20.31 -19.18
C ALA A 168 9.86 -20.77 -19.56
N TRP A 169 9.74 -21.90 -20.26
CA TRP A 169 8.46 -22.50 -20.60
C TRP A 169 7.64 -22.90 -19.37
N GLU A 170 8.25 -23.59 -18.40
CA GLU A 170 7.57 -23.97 -17.15
C GLU A 170 7.23 -22.75 -16.28
N ARG A 171 8.07 -21.69 -16.28
CA ARG A 171 7.75 -20.43 -15.60
C ARG A 171 6.53 -19.72 -16.19
N ARG A 172 6.30 -19.81 -17.51
CA ARG A 172 5.11 -19.22 -18.17
C ARG A 172 3.80 -19.85 -17.71
N LYS A 173 3.83 -21.09 -17.21
CA LYS A 173 2.65 -21.78 -16.64
C LYS A 173 2.36 -21.40 -15.18
N MET A 174 3.31 -20.74 -14.50
CA MET A 174 3.20 -20.41 -13.08
C MET A 174 2.38 -19.12 -12.87
N PRO A 175 1.63 -19.01 -11.76
CA PRO A 175 0.93 -17.78 -11.39
C PRO A 175 1.87 -16.57 -11.34
N LYS A 176 1.42 -15.47 -11.93
CA LYS A 176 1.99 -14.13 -11.76
C LYS A 176 1.08 -13.31 -10.86
N PHE A 177 1.59 -12.94 -9.69
CA PHE A 177 0.78 -12.34 -8.63
C PHE A 177 0.67 -10.82 -8.74
N PRO A 178 -0.50 -10.21 -8.47
CA PRO A 178 -0.59 -8.77 -8.28
C PRO A 178 0.26 -8.31 -7.08
N LEU A 179 0.81 -7.09 -7.18
CA LEU A 179 1.61 -6.47 -6.14
C LEU A 179 0.79 -5.43 -5.37
N LEU A 180 0.91 -5.47 -4.05
CA LEU A 180 0.32 -4.52 -3.11
C LEU A 180 1.42 -3.95 -2.22
N VAL A 181 1.42 -2.64 -2.02
CA VAL A 181 2.35 -1.96 -1.11
C VAL A 181 1.55 -1.36 0.03
N PHE A 182 1.95 -1.69 1.27
CA PHE A 182 1.23 -1.30 2.48
C PHE A 182 2.03 -0.27 3.31
N SER A 183 1.40 0.87 3.60
CA SER A 183 1.92 1.96 4.43
C SER A 183 1.20 2.04 5.78
N HIS A 184 1.95 1.95 6.89
CA HIS A 184 1.36 1.95 8.23
C HIS A 184 1.02 3.35 8.76
N GLY A 185 0.08 3.44 9.69
CA GLY A 185 -0.26 4.68 10.41
C GLY A 185 0.74 5.08 11.49
N LEU A 186 0.48 6.20 12.16
CA LEU A 186 1.24 6.65 13.33
C LEU A 186 1.12 5.61 14.47
N GLY A 187 2.23 5.32 15.14
CA GLY A 187 2.30 4.24 16.13
C GLY A 187 2.20 2.82 15.54
N GLY A 188 2.00 2.70 14.23
CA GLY A 188 2.05 1.45 13.48
C GLY A 188 3.47 1.02 13.11
N ASN A 189 3.59 -0.18 12.55
CA ASN A 189 4.83 -0.73 11.98
C ASN A 189 4.47 -1.87 11.01
N ARG A 190 5.47 -2.48 10.33
CA ARG A 190 5.24 -3.50 9.28
C ARG A 190 4.57 -4.80 9.73
N THR A 191 4.47 -5.04 11.04
CA THR A 191 3.83 -6.25 11.59
C THR A 191 2.55 -5.95 12.37
N ALA A 192 2.16 -4.68 12.52
CA ALA A 192 0.92 -4.29 13.20
C ALA A 192 -0.35 -4.47 12.33
N TYR A 193 -0.16 -4.81 11.04
CA TYR A 193 -1.21 -5.04 10.04
C TYR A 193 -1.04 -6.41 9.39
N SER A 194 -0.45 -7.35 10.11
CA SER A 194 -0.10 -8.67 9.60
C SER A 194 -1.32 -9.50 9.20
N SER A 195 -2.48 -9.27 9.83
CA SER A 195 -3.72 -9.93 9.43
C SER A 195 -4.22 -9.41 8.08
N VAL A 196 -4.27 -8.09 7.87
CA VAL A 196 -4.63 -7.51 6.56
C VAL A 196 -3.66 -7.96 5.47
N CYS A 197 -2.35 -7.84 5.72
CA CYS A 197 -1.33 -8.25 4.74
C CYS A 197 -1.35 -9.76 4.47
N GLY A 198 -1.62 -10.56 5.50
CA GLY A 198 -1.73 -12.02 5.40
C GLY A 198 -2.97 -12.48 4.64
N GLU A 199 -4.11 -11.81 4.81
CA GLU A 199 -5.32 -12.08 4.04
C GLU A 199 -5.12 -11.72 2.57
N PHE A 200 -4.62 -10.54 2.21
CA PHE A 200 -4.30 -10.25 0.80
C PHE A 200 -3.34 -11.28 0.20
N ALA A 201 -2.34 -11.72 0.96
CA ALA A 201 -1.46 -12.80 0.51
C ALA A 201 -2.18 -14.16 0.35
N SER A 202 -3.19 -14.46 1.16
CA SER A 202 -4.02 -15.68 1.00
C SER A 202 -4.89 -15.63 -0.26
N TYR A 203 -5.28 -14.43 -0.71
CA TYR A 203 -6.01 -14.19 -1.97
C TYR A 203 -5.11 -14.09 -3.21
N GLY A 204 -3.81 -14.32 -3.08
CA GLY A 204 -2.90 -14.35 -4.23
C GLY A 204 -2.11 -13.06 -4.48
N PHE A 205 -2.04 -12.13 -3.52
CA PHE A 205 -1.21 -10.93 -3.67
C PHE A 205 0.19 -11.13 -3.09
N VAL A 206 1.20 -10.55 -3.74
CA VAL A 206 2.47 -10.23 -3.06
C VAL A 206 2.28 -8.88 -2.36
N VAL A 207 2.44 -8.86 -1.05
CA VAL A 207 2.24 -7.67 -0.22
C VAL A 207 3.56 -7.20 0.38
N CYS A 208 3.99 -6.00 0.03
CA CYS A 208 5.15 -5.31 0.58
C CYS A 208 4.72 -4.35 1.70
N ALA A 209 4.87 -4.77 2.97
CA ALA A 209 4.56 -3.93 4.12
C ALA A 209 5.81 -3.17 4.58
N LEU A 210 5.83 -1.84 4.38
CA LEU A 210 6.96 -1.00 4.78
C LEU A 210 7.01 -0.81 6.30
N GLU A 211 8.21 -0.53 6.81
CA GLU A 211 8.39 0.11 8.09
C GLU A 211 9.12 1.43 7.92
N HIS A 212 8.37 2.51 8.09
CA HIS A 212 8.86 3.86 7.86
C HIS A 212 9.84 4.31 8.96
N ARG A 213 10.91 4.99 8.54
CA ARG A 213 12.02 5.54 9.35
C ARG A 213 11.87 7.03 9.64
N ASP A 214 10.70 7.57 9.32
CA ASP A 214 10.30 8.96 9.51
C ASP A 214 9.96 9.34 10.97
N GLY A 215 10.12 8.41 11.92
CA GLY A 215 9.74 8.63 13.32
C GLY A 215 8.23 8.68 13.55
N SER A 216 7.42 8.14 12.62
CA SER A 216 5.98 7.94 12.80
C SER A 216 5.64 6.63 13.54
N GLY A 217 6.55 5.64 13.51
CA GLY A 217 6.40 4.37 14.24
C GLY A 217 6.76 4.49 15.73
N PRO A 218 6.40 3.48 16.55
CA PRO A 218 6.63 3.52 18.00
C PRO A 218 8.13 3.47 18.34
N ARG A 219 8.88 2.62 17.64
CA ARG A 219 10.34 2.56 17.63
C ARG A 219 10.81 1.67 16.48
N THR A 220 11.87 2.09 15.82
CA THR A 220 12.56 1.28 14.82
C THR A 220 14.07 1.54 14.79
N TYR A 221 14.78 0.84 13.93
CA TYR A 221 16.24 0.85 13.83
C TYR A 221 16.71 0.86 12.38
N VAL A 222 17.77 1.61 12.11
CA VAL A 222 18.48 1.65 10.83
C VAL A 222 19.85 1.06 11.07
N ASN A 223 20.14 -0.09 10.48
CA ASN A 223 21.46 -0.70 10.57
C ASN A 223 22.43 0.06 9.65
N HIS A 224 23.63 0.34 10.13
CA HIS A 224 24.68 0.86 9.27
C HIS A 224 25.23 -0.28 8.43
N PRO A 225 25.40 -0.12 7.10
CA PRO A 225 26.13 -1.10 6.32
C PRO A 225 27.52 -1.31 6.95
N HIS A 226 28.04 -2.54 6.90
CA HIS A 226 29.25 -2.98 7.63
C HIS A 226 30.37 -1.92 7.66
N LYS A 227 31.12 -1.86 8.78
CA LYS A 227 32.32 -1.02 8.97
C LYS A 227 33.48 -1.32 7.99
N GLU A 228 33.35 -2.34 7.15
CA GLU A 228 34.20 -2.51 5.98
C GLU A 228 33.50 -1.85 4.79
N PRO A 229 34.19 -0.95 4.06
CA PRO A 229 33.56 -0.08 3.09
C PRO A 229 32.75 -0.87 2.08
N CYS A 230 31.61 -0.29 1.71
CA CYS A 230 30.75 -0.73 0.62
C CYS A 230 31.61 -1.31 -0.51
N ILE A 231 31.61 -2.63 -0.66
CA ILE A 231 32.01 -3.22 -1.94
C ILE A 231 30.93 -2.73 -2.89
N LYS A 232 31.20 -1.65 -3.63
CA LYS A 232 30.52 -1.45 -4.90
C LYS A 232 30.79 -2.75 -5.64
N ALA A 233 29.77 -3.59 -5.81
CA ALA A 233 29.82 -4.69 -6.73
C ALA A 233 30.00 -4.06 -8.12
N THR A 234 31.24 -3.77 -8.50
CA THR A 234 31.57 -3.45 -9.87
C THR A 234 31.24 -4.72 -10.64
N ALA A 235 30.20 -4.66 -11.46
CA ALA A 235 29.93 -5.70 -12.43
C ALA A 235 31.23 -6.01 -13.19
N PRO A 236 31.48 -7.27 -13.59
CA PRO A 236 32.67 -7.60 -14.37
C PRO A 236 32.79 -6.66 -15.57
N ALA A 237 34.02 -6.29 -15.93
CA ALA A 237 34.31 -5.31 -16.98
C ALA A 237 33.57 -5.58 -18.31
N THR A 238 33.15 -6.83 -18.54
CA THR A 238 32.28 -7.26 -19.65
C THR A 238 30.87 -6.66 -19.63
N ALA A 239 30.27 -6.44 -18.46
CA ALA A 239 28.94 -5.82 -18.35
C ALA A 239 28.98 -4.32 -18.68
N ASN A 240 30.01 -3.60 -18.23
CA ASN A 240 30.20 -2.19 -18.61
C ASN A 240 30.53 -2.05 -20.11
N ALA A 241 31.29 -2.98 -20.68
CA ALA A 241 31.54 -3.02 -22.12
C ALA A 241 30.24 -3.24 -22.92
N LEU A 242 29.36 -4.13 -22.47
CA LEU A 242 28.03 -4.36 -23.07
C LEU A 242 27.12 -3.12 -22.96
N PHE A 243 27.13 -2.43 -21.82
CA PHE A 243 26.35 -1.20 -21.63
C PHE A 243 26.90 0.01 -22.39
N ASP A 244 28.23 0.10 -22.60
CA ASP A 244 28.85 1.15 -23.41
C ASP A 244 28.69 0.88 -24.92
N GLU A 245 28.69 -0.38 -25.34
CA GLU A 245 28.38 -0.78 -26.72
C GLU A 245 26.91 -0.51 -27.09
N GLN A 246 25.97 -0.78 -26.16
CA GLN A 246 24.56 -0.39 -26.32
C GLN A 246 24.37 1.13 -26.33
N ARG A 247 25.16 1.90 -25.56
CA ARG A 247 25.13 3.37 -25.58
C ARG A 247 25.66 3.94 -26.91
N ARG A 248 26.72 3.35 -27.48
CA ARG A 248 27.26 3.75 -28.78
C ARG A 248 26.33 3.44 -29.95
N ARG A 249 25.50 2.40 -29.85
CA ARG A 249 24.46 2.08 -30.84
C ARG A 249 23.22 2.97 -30.73
N SER A 250 22.90 3.48 -29.53
CA SER A 250 21.72 4.32 -29.29
C SER A 250 21.92 5.81 -29.59
N CYS A 251 23.16 6.28 -29.64
CA CYS A 251 23.48 7.68 -29.94
C CYS A 251 24.18 7.75 -31.29
N GLY A 252 23.40 7.89 -32.37
CA GLY A 252 23.95 8.24 -33.69
C GLY A 252 24.73 9.55 -33.60
N GLY A 253 26.05 9.49 -33.72
CA GLY A 253 26.93 10.66 -33.56
C GLY A 253 28.32 10.40 -34.14
N GLN A 254 28.73 11.29 -35.04
CA GLN A 254 29.84 11.21 -36.00
C GLN A 254 31.24 10.96 -35.40
N LYS A 255 32.10 10.30 -36.20
CA LYS A 255 33.55 10.26 -36.03
C LYS A 255 34.12 11.66 -36.26
N GLU A 256 34.75 12.25 -35.26
CA GLU A 256 35.76 13.28 -35.48
C GLU A 256 37.15 12.61 -35.57
N GLN A 257 37.76 12.73 -36.75
CA GLN A 257 39.18 12.51 -36.96
C GLN A 257 39.97 13.66 -36.33
N LYS A 258 41.05 13.34 -35.62
CA LYS A 258 42.19 14.23 -35.46
C LYS A 258 43.48 13.48 -35.75
N GLU A 259 44.13 13.90 -36.82
CA GLU A 259 45.54 13.69 -37.20
C GLU A 259 46.45 14.26 -36.09
N HIS A 260 47.41 13.46 -35.61
CA HIS A 260 48.84 13.41 -35.97
C HIS A 260 49.67 14.61 -35.44
N ASP A 261 50.63 14.30 -34.57
CA ASP A 261 52.04 14.72 -34.68
C ASP A 261 52.90 14.00 -33.63
N ASP A 262 54.13 13.72 -34.05
CA ASP A 262 55.06 12.67 -33.59
C ASP A 262 55.85 13.02 -32.31
N ASP A 263 56.36 12.00 -31.58
CA ASP A 263 57.80 11.80 -31.31
C ASP A 263 58.10 10.49 -30.53
N ASP A 264 59.31 10.00 -30.81
CA ASP A 264 60.06 8.76 -30.62
C ASP A 264 60.06 8.00 -29.26
N GLY A 265 60.37 6.70 -29.32
CA GLY A 265 61.10 6.03 -28.22
C GLY A 265 60.73 4.61 -27.80
N SER A 266 60.90 3.61 -28.68
CA SER A 266 61.34 2.22 -28.40
C SER A 266 60.74 1.38 -27.24
N ALA A 267 60.00 0.31 -27.58
CA ALA A 267 60.25 -1.11 -27.20
C ALA A 267 59.03 -2.02 -27.48
N LEU A 268 59.22 -3.08 -28.27
CA LEU A 268 58.32 -4.24 -28.44
C LEU A 268 58.81 -5.41 -27.54
N PRO A 269 58.07 -6.53 -27.38
CA PRO A 269 56.93 -6.69 -26.48
C PRO A 269 57.18 -7.86 -25.50
N GLU A 270 57.06 -7.65 -24.18
CA GLU A 270 57.03 -8.78 -23.25
C GLU A 270 55.59 -9.27 -23.02
N SER A 271 55.43 -10.57 -23.24
CA SER A 271 54.30 -11.46 -22.98
C SER A 271 53.42 -11.04 -21.80
N PRO A 272 52.07 -11.10 -21.90
CA PRO A 272 51.21 -10.88 -20.75
C PRO A 272 51.30 -12.10 -19.82
N GLY A 273 52.20 -11.99 -18.85
CA GLY A 273 52.24 -12.83 -17.67
C GLY A 273 50.95 -12.68 -16.87
N VAL A 274 50.36 -13.82 -16.59
CA VAL A 274 49.24 -14.05 -15.67
C VAL A 274 49.65 -13.54 -14.29
N ASP A 275 49.28 -12.30 -13.93
CA ASP A 275 49.15 -11.84 -12.54
C ASP A 275 48.64 -10.38 -12.48
N ARG A 276 47.32 -10.20 -12.57
CA ARG A 276 46.64 -9.06 -11.94
C ARG A 276 45.42 -9.57 -11.19
N VAL A 277 45.71 -10.19 -10.06
CA VAL A 277 44.79 -10.33 -8.93
C VAL A 277 44.19 -8.96 -8.62
N MET A 278 42.88 -8.96 -8.38
CA MET A 278 42.05 -7.81 -8.02
C MET A 278 42.78 -6.80 -7.13
N SER A 279 43.02 -5.58 -7.63
CA SER A 279 43.43 -4.48 -6.77
C SER A 279 42.18 -3.80 -6.23
N PHE A 280 41.84 -4.09 -4.98
CA PHE A 280 40.81 -3.36 -4.24
C PHE A 280 41.37 -1.97 -3.89
N ARG A 281 40.90 -0.91 -4.57
CA ARG A 281 41.12 0.46 -4.10
C ARG A 281 40.00 0.84 -3.14
N GLN A 282 40.40 1.10 -1.91
CA GLN A 282 39.55 1.56 -0.82
C GLN A 282 39.30 3.06 -1.00
N GLU A 283 38.27 3.43 -1.76
CA GLU A 283 37.79 4.82 -1.77
C GLU A 283 36.83 5.00 -0.59
N ALA A 284 37.13 5.96 0.29
CA ALA A 284 36.27 6.29 1.42
C ALA A 284 34.92 6.79 0.90
N CYS A 285 33.85 6.00 1.06
CA CYS A 285 32.51 6.53 0.91
C CYS A 285 32.28 7.55 2.03
N GLU A 286 32.29 8.85 1.71
CA GLU A 286 31.75 9.86 2.61
C GLU A 286 30.29 9.48 2.91
N CYS A 287 30.01 9.14 4.16
CA CYS A 287 28.64 8.90 4.59
C CYS A 287 27.90 10.25 4.52
N ILE A 288 26.99 10.38 3.56
CA ILE A 288 26.17 11.59 3.33
C ILE A 288 25.27 11.89 4.54
N VAL A 289 25.09 10.91 5.43
CA VAL A 289 24.15 10.95 6.55
C VAL A 289 24.88 11.11 7.88
N ASP A 290 24.46 12.09 8.68
CA ASP A 290 25.14 12.44 9.92
C ASP A 290 24.87 11.40 11.02
N HIS A 291 25.91 10.81 11.61
CA HIS A 291 25.82 9.91 12.77
C HIS A 291 26.54 10.48 14.00
N THR A 292 26.01 10.22 15.20
CA THR A 292 26.76 10.47 16.44
C THR A 292 27.88 9.44 16.59
N ARG A 293 28.94 9.79 17.33
CA ARG A 293 30.00 8.83 17.73
C ARG A 293 29.43 7.55 18.37
N LYS A 294 28.36 7.68 19.16
CA LYS A 294 27.68 6.54 19.78
C LYS A 294 27.02 5.63 18.74
N GLN A 295 26.32 6.21 17.78
CA GLN A 295 25.69 5.47 16.68
C GLN A 295 26.73 4.74 15.84
N CYS A 296 27.83 5.41 15.46
CA CYS A 296 28.94 4.77 14.75
C CYS A 296 29.58 3.62 15.56
N ALA A 297 29.64 3.75 16.88
CA ALA A 297 30.13 2.69 17.76
C ALA A 297 29.18 1.49 17.81
N GLU A 298 27.87 1.75 17.93
CA GLU A 298 26.82 0.72 18.00
C GLU A 298 26.52 0.05 16.64
N GLY A 299 26.82 0.72 15.52
CA GLY A 299 26.57 0.21 14.16
C GLY A 299 25.11 0.29 13.72
N TYR A 300 24.29 1.07 14.42
CA TYR A 300 22.90 1.33 14.06
C TYR A 300 22.39 2.65 14.66
N ASP A 301 21.31 3.17 14.07
CA ASP A 301 20.54 4.28 14.59
C ASP A 301 19.22 3.81 15.18
N ARG A 302 18.84 4.38 16.34
CA ARG A 302 17.52 4.16 16.94
C ARG A 302 16.61 5.33 16.62
N ILE A 303 15.46 5.04 16.05
CA ILE A 303 14.43 6.03 15.70
C ILE A 303 13.22 5.78 16.59
N ASP A 304 12.94 6.74 17.46
CA ASP A 304 11.75 6.75 18.33
C ASP A 304 10.65 7.60 17.70
N TYR A 305 9.40 7.42 18.13
CA TYR A 305 8.31 8.31 17.73
C TYR A 305 8.67 9.78 17.97
N ILE A 306 8.47 10.62 16.95
CA ILE A 306 8.75 12.05 16.99
C ILE A 306 7.46 12.78 17.36
N PHE A 307 7.46 13.35 18.57
CA PHE A 307 6.48 14.35 18.97
C PHE A 307 6.91 15.74 18.48
N PRO A 308 6.00 16.52 17.87
CA PRO A 308 6.27 17.91 17.53
C PRO A 308 6.65 18.74 18.76
N LYS A 309 7.57 19.70 18.57
CA LYS A 309 8.04 20.56 19.66
C LYS A 309 6.90 21.49 20.08
N ASN A 310 6.57 21.52 21.38
CA ASN A 310 5.49 22.34 21.93
C ASN A 310 4.07 22.04 21.38
N ASN A 311 3.90 20.91 20.67
CA ASN A 311 2.61 20.43 20.17
C ASN A 311 2.55 18.88 20.16
N PRO A 312 2.68 18.20 21.31
CA PRO A 312 2.77 16.74 21.37
C PRO A 312 1.46 16.02 21.05
N ILE A 313 0.34 16.74 20.95
CA ILE A 313 -1.00 16.21 20.67
C ILE A 313 -1.52 16.63 19.29
N ASP A 314 -0.63 17.02 18.36
CA ASP A 314 -0.97 17.52 17.02
C ASP A 314 -1.86 16.59 16.18
N THR A 315 -1.96 15.32 16.56
CA THR A 315 -2.81 14.31 15.91
C THR A 315 -4.25 14.29 16.44
N SER A 316 -4.55 15.06 17.49
CA SER A 316 -5.85 15.09 18.15
C SER A 316 -6.81 16.08 17.47
N PRO A 317 -8.11 15.75 17.38
CA PRO A 317 -9.13 16.74 16.98
C PRO A 317 -9.19 17.95 17.92
N HIS A 318 -8.64 17.83 19.14
CA HIS A 318 -8.64 18.87 20.17
C HIS A 318 -7.32 19.63 20.28
N ALA A 319 -6.42 19.48 19.31
CA ALA A 319 -5.15 20.22 19.31
C ALA A 319 -5.39 21.69 18.94
N GLU A 320 -5.31 22.60 19.92
CA GLU A 320 -5.49 24.05 19.68
C GLU A 320 -4.52 24.60 18.62
N LYS A 321 -3.30 24.05 18.55
CA LYS A 321 -2.27 24.46 17.58
C LYS A 321 -2.41 23.78 16.21
N GLY A 322 -3.41 22.90 16.04
CA GLY A 322 -3.57 22.09 14.84
C GLY A 322 -2.43 21.10 14.61
N VAL A 323 -2.34 20.62 13.37
CA VAL A 323 -1.30 19.67 12.94
C VAL A 323 0.02 20.39 12.65
N ASP A 324 1.15 19.80 13.04
CA ASP A 324 2.47 20.27 12.61
C ASP A 324 2.71 19.91 11.13
N ARG A 325 2.23 20.77 10.23
CA ARG A 325 2.27 20.53 8.78
C ARG A 325 3.68 20.36 8.25
N GLU A 326 4.66 21.08 8.81
CA GLU A 326 6.05 21.00 8.38
C GLU A 326 6.63 19.61 8.66
N LEU A 327 6.48 19.12 9.90
CA LEU A 327 6.92 17.78 10.27
C LEU A 327 6.18 16.71 9.48
N ARG A 328 4.84 16.80 9.37
CA ARG A 328 4.04 15.77 8.70
C ARG A 328 4.31 15.72 7.20
N ALA A 329 4.53 16.86 6.54
CA ALA A 329 4.93 16.91 5.13
C ALA A 329 6.31 16.31 4.91
N ALA A 330 7.28 16.65 5.78
CA ALA A 330 8.62 16.08 5.69
C ALA A 330 8.63 14.56 5.93
N GLN A 331 7.79 14.07 6.84
CA GLN A 331 7.58 12.64 7.08
C GLN A 331 6.98 11.95 5.83
N ILE A 332 5.94 12.51 5.22
CA ILE A 332 5.36 12.00 3.96
C ILE A 332 6.43 11.94 2.86
N ALA A 333 7.23 13.00 2.68
CA ALA A 333 8.28 13.03 1.66
C ALA A 333 9.29 11.89 1.81
N LEU A 334 9.70 11.59 3.05
CA LEU A 334 10.54 10.43 3.36
C LEU A 334 9.82 9.11 3.08
N ARG A 335 8.55 8.97 3.47
CA ARG A 335 7.76 7.76 3.19
C ARG A 335 7.65 7.47 1.70
N LEU A 336 7.43 8.49 0.87
CA LEU A 336 7.40 8.37 -0.59
C LEU A 336 8.75 7.87 -1.14
N ALA A 337 9.86 8.37 -0.60
CA ALA A 337 11.20 7.90 -0.98
C ALA A 337 11.46 6.44 -0.52
N GLU A 338 11.00 6.05 0.66
CA GLU A 338 11.09 4.68 1.12
C GLU A 338 10.28 3.71 0.24
N ILE A 339 9.09 4.12 -0.21
CA ILE A 339 8.26 3.35 -1.15
C ILE A 339 8.99 3.16 -2.47
N GLU A 340 9.62 4.21 -3.00
CA GLU A 340 10.40 4.16 -4.24
C GLU A 340 11.63 3.23 -4.13
N GLU A 341 12.37 3.29 -3.02
CA GLU A 341 13.50 2.39 -2.75
C GLU A 341 13.03 0.94 -2.60
N ALA A 342 11.92 0.69 -1.89
CA ALA A 342 11.33 -0.65 -1.77
C ALA A 342 10.90 -1.20 -3.14
N TYR A 343 10.26 -0.38 -3.97
CA TYR A 343 9.92 -0.74 -5.35
C TYR A 343 11.16 -1.05 -6.18
N GLY A 344 12.25 -0.29 -5.98
CA GLY A 344 13.57 -0.58 -6.54
C GLY A 344 14.05 -1.99 -6.21
N VAL A 345 13.96 -2.43 -4.96
CA VAL A 345 14.33 -3.79 -4.53
C VAL A 345 13.41 -4.84 -5.14
N LEU A 346 12.10 -4.59 -5.16
CA LEU A 346 11.12 -5.49 -5.78
C LEU A 346 11.40 -5.71 -7.28
N ARG A 347 11.84 -4.67 -8.01
CA ARG A 347 12.27 -4.82 -9.41
C ARG A 347 13.47 -5.74 -9.57
N GLU A 348 14.46 -5.66 -8.68
CA GLU A 348 15.62 -6.57 -8.72
C GLU A 348 15.18 -8.02 -8.47
N ILE A 349 14.29 -8.27 -7.50
CA ILE A 349 13.76 -9.61 -7.23
C ILE A 349 13.01 -10.15 -8.46
N GLN A 350 12.12 -9.35 -9.04
CA GLN A 350 11.33 -9.76 -10.21
C GLN A 350 12.19 -10.06 -11.43
N ARG A 351 13.32 -9.37 -11.61
CA ARG A 351 14.31 -9.63 -12.68
C ARG A 351 15.17 -10.88 -12.45
N GLY A 352 15.03 -11.55 -11.31
CA GLY A 352 15.80 -12.73 -10.94
C GLY A 352 17.11 -12.42 -10.19
N ALA A 353 17.32 -11.19 -9.70
CA ALA A 353 18.49 -10.81 -8.91
C ALA A 353 18.26 -10.97 -7.40
N GLY A 354 17.39 -11.90 -6.98
CA GLY A 354 17.03 -12.14 -5.58
C GLY A 354 18.23 -12.51 -4.69
N ASP A 355 19.20 -13.26 -5.21
CA ASP A 355 20.42 -13.60 -4.47
C ASP A 355 21.26 -12.36 -4.11
N ARG A 356 21.33 -11.36 -5.01
CA ARG A 356 22.03 -10.09 -4.74
C ARG A 356 21.29 -9.31 -3.65
N VAL A 357 19.97 -9.30 -3.68
CA VAL A 357 19.14 -8.70 -2.62
C VAL A 357 19.38 -9.41 -1.29
N ALA A 358 19.45 -10.74 -1.29
CA ALA A 358 19.73 -11.50 -0.08
C ALA A 358 21.12 -11.21 0.49
N ALA A 359 22.13 -11.07 -0.36
CA ALA A 359 23.49 -10.74 0.03
C ALA A 359 23.61 -9.33 0.64
N ALA A 360 22.85 -8.36 0.12
CA ALA A 360 22.82 -6.99 0.62
C ALA A 360 21.93 -6.79 1.86
N ASN A 361 21.20 -7.83 2.29
CA ASN A 361 20.21 -7.71 3.36
C ASN A 361 20.86 -7.57 4.75
N LEU A 362 20.51 -6.48 5.44
CA LEU A 362 20.93 -6.16 6.80
C LEU A 362 20.02 -6.81 7.86
N ARG A 363 19.06 -7.67 7.49
CA ARG A 363 18.27 -8.50 8.43
C ARG A 363 18.88 -9.88 8.69
N THR A 364 20.21 -9.95 8.69
CA THR A 364 21.02 -11.16 8.92
C THR A 364 21.68 -11.18 10.30
N LYS A 365 22.20 -12.34 10.73
CA LYS A 365 22.77 -12.51 12.07
C LYS A 365 23.91 -11.52 12.30
N GLY A 366 23.83 -10.75 13.39
CA GLY A 366 24.79 -9.69 13.75
C GLY A 366 24.15 -8.31 13.79
N TYR A 367 23.11 -8.09 12.98
CA TYR A 367 22.40 -6.83 12.89
C TYR A 367 21.23 -6.71 13.89
N ILE A 368 20.90 -5.46 14.27
CA ILE A 368 19.84 -5.21 15.23
C ILE A 368 18.46 -5.54 14.65
N GLY A 369 17.71 -6.33 15.41
CA GLY A 369 16.38 -6.77 15.01
C GLY A 369 16.36 -7.82 13.90
N ALA A 370 17.53 -8.36 13.51
CA ALA A 370 17.60 -9.50 12.62
C ALA A 370 16.99 -10.76 13.25
N SER A 371 16.55 -11.68 12.39
CA SER A 371 16.25 -13.05 12.82
C SER A 371 17.48 -13.91 12.63
N SER A 372 17.60 -15.00 13.39
CA SER A 372 18.69 -15.97 13.21
C SER A 372 18.67 -16.68 11.85
N ARG A 373 17.60 -16.52 11.06
CA ARG A 373 17.42 -17.15 9.76
C ARG A 373 17.60 -16.19 8.58
N GLY A 374 17.54 -14.88 8.78
CA GLY A 374 17.51 -13.89 7.68
C GLY A 374 16.62 -14.32 6.50
N LEU A 375 17.21 -14.34 5.31
CA LEU A 375 16.63 -14.85 4.07
C LEU A 375 17.23 -16.22 3.66
N GLU A 376 17.89 -16.92 4.59
CA GLU A 376 18.41 -18.26 4.32
C GLU A 376 17.27 -19.23 3.97
N GLY A 377 17.48 -20.04 2.94
CA GLY A 377 16.54 -21.04 2.45
C GLY A 377 15.47 -20.52 1.48
N VAL A 378 15.52 -19.23 1.09
CA VAL A 378 14.67 -18.72 0.02
C VAL A 378 15.20 -19.20 -1.32
N ASP A 379 14.35 -19.86 -2.11
CA ASP A 379 14.61 -20.17 -3.51
C ASP A 379 14.32 -18.94 -4.38
N TRP A 380 15.36 -18.16 -4.68
CA TRP A 380 15.23 -16.92 -5.46
C TRP A 380 14.94 -17.13 -6.94
N ALA A 381 15.33 -18.27 -7.51
CA ALA A 381 15.03 -18.60 -8.90
C ALA A 381 13.51 -18.67 -9.10
N SER A 382 12.78 -19.20 -8.11
CA SER A 382 11.32 -19.28 -8.13
C SER A 382 10.61 -17.92 -8.17
N TRP A 383 11.28 -16.79 -7.89
CA TRP A 383 10.69 -15.44 -7.85
C TRP A 383 10.80 -14.64 -9.14
N LYS A 384 11.66 -15.07 -10.08
CA LYS A 384 11.84 -14.41 -11.37
C LYS A 384 10.52 -14.34 -12.12
N GLU A 385 10.11 -13.12 -12.48
CA GLU A 385 8.90 -12.79 -13.23
C GLU A 385 7.56 -13.19 -12.59
N ARG A 386 7.54 -13.48 -11.29
CA ARG A 386 6.36 -14.02 -10.59
C ARG A 386 5.36 -13.03 -10.03
N PHE A 387 5.59 -11.74 -10.20
CA PHE A 387 4.61 -10.72 -9.81
C PHE A 387 4.65 -9.52 -10.75
N HIS A 388 3.56 -8.77 -10.78
CA HIS A 388 3.40 -7.59 -11.61
C HIS A 388 4.07 -6.36 -10.98
N LEU A 389 4.77 -5.60 -11.81
CA LEU A 389 5.42 -4.33 -11.42
C LEU A 389 4.64 -3.10 -11.91
N ARG A 390 3.51 -3.29 -12.59
CA ARG A 390 2.58 -2.24 -13.03
C ARG A 390 1.21 -2.47 -12.41
N ASP A 391 0.42 -1.41 -12.35
CA ASP A 391 -0.91 -1.38 -11.72
C ASP A 391 -0.85 -1.89 -10.27
N VAL A 392 0.21 -1.48 -9.56
CA VAL A 392 0.44 -1.82 -8.16
C VAL A 392 -0.63 -1.13 -7.30
N THR A 393 -1.15 -1.87 -6.32
CA THR A 393 -2.12 -1.34 -5.35
C THR A 393 -1.39 -0.67 -4.21
N MET A 394 -1.64 0.62 -3.97
CA MET A 394 -1.19 1.30 -2.76
C MET A 394 -2.26 1.20 -1.67
N VAL A 395 -1.91 0.66 -0.51
CA VAL A 395 -2.82 0.55 0.63
C VAL A 395 -2.20 1.22 1.84
N GLY A 396 -3.00 1.97 2.58
CA GLY A 396 -2.51 2.64 3.77
C GLY A 396 -3.56 2.78 4.85
N HIS A 397 -3.11 2.84 6.10
CA HIS A 397 -3.98 3.12 7.25
C HIS A 397 -3.60 4.45 7.91
N SER A 398 -4.58 5.30 8.25
CA SER A 398 -4.37 6.56 8.98
C SER A 398 -3.35 7.47 8.27
N PHE A 399 -2.21 7.78 8.88
CA PHE A 399 -1.12 8.51 8.22
C PHE A 399 -0.55 7.79 6.98
N GLY A 400 -0.61 6.45 6.96
CA GLY A 400 -0.30 5.66 5.77
C GLY A 400 -1.34 5.82 4.67
N ALA A 401 -2.62 6.05 5.00
CA ALA A 401 -3.64 6.38 4.02
C ALA A 401 -3.42 7.77 3.40
N ALA A 402 -2.97 8.75 4.19
CA ALA A 402 -2.51 10.04 3.64
C ALA A 402 -1.32 9.82 2.68
N THR A 403 -0.37 8.96 3.04
CA THR A 403 0.75 8.59 2.15
C THR A 403 0.26 7.95 0.84
N THR A 404 -0.73 7.05 0.92
CA THR A 404 -1.38 6.45 -0.26
C THR A 404 -1.96 7.52 -1.17
N VAL A 405 -2.76 8.46 -0.64
CA VAL A 405 -3.34 9.54 -1.46
C VAL A 405 -2.26 10.35 -2.17
N GLU A 406 -1.16 10.68 -1.49
CA GLU A 406 -0.04 11.40 -2.12
C GLU A 406 0.57 10.62 -3.30
N THR A 407 0.69 9.29 -3.22
CA THR A 407 1.17 8.48 -4.36
C THR A 407 0.22 8.46 -5.57
N LEU A 408 -1.07 8.78 -5.37
CA LEU A 408 -2.10 8.76 -6.42
C LEU A 408 -2.33 10.13 -7.08
N ARG A 409 -1.65 11.19 -6.61
CA ARG A 409 -1.83 12.53 -7.16
C ARG A 409 -1.26 12.65 -8.57
N GLU A 410 -1.87 13.51 -9.39
CA GLU A 410 -1.43 13.78 -10.76
C GLU A 410 0.04 14.25 -10.80
N GLN A 411 0.43 15.17 -9.90
CA GLN A 411 1.82 15.66 -9.83
C GLN A 411 2.86 14.58 -9.48
N GLN A 412 2.43 13.43 -8.96
CA GLN A 412 3.29 12.32 -8.57
C GLN A 412 3.35 11.21 -9.63
N ARG A 413 2.64 11.36 -10.77
CA ARG A 413 2.55 10.32 -11.81
C ARG A 413 3.87 10.00 -12.49
N GLU A 414 4.77 10.96 -12.67
CA GLU A 414 6.10 10.66 -13.21
C GLU A 414 6.91 9.74 -12.27
N ARG A 415 6.73 9.94 -10.95
CA ARG A 415 7.44 9.20 -9.92
C ARG A 415 6.80 7.84 -9.59
N PHE A 416 5.48 7.76 -9.67
CA PHE A 416 4.67 6.59 -9.30
C PHE A 416 3.78 6.10 -10.45
N ASP A 417 4.29 6.16 -11.69
CA ASP A 417 3.59 5.74 -12.91
C ASP A 417 3.13 4.27 -12.87
N TRP A 418 3.79 3.47 -12.04
CA TRP A 418 3.54 2.05 -11.78
C TRP A 418 2.40 1.79 -10.79
N VAL A 419 1.96 2.79 -10.02
CA VAL A 419 0.79 2.69 -9.13
C VAL A 419 -0.48 2.87 -9.96
N GLY A 420 -1.43 1.94 -9.83
CA GLY A 420 -2.67 1.96 -10.63
C GLY A 420 -3.91 2.40 -9.87
N GLN A 421 -3.95 2.17 -8.55
CA GLN A 421 -5.12 2.36 -7.70
C GLN A 421 -4.70 2.37 -6.23
N GLY A 422 -5.57 2.85 -5.34
CA GLY A 422 -5.30 2.75 -3.91
C GLY A 422 -6.49 2.60 -2.98
N ILE A 423 -6.17 2.20 -1.76
CA ILE A 423 -7.12 1.93 -0.68
C ILE A 423 -6.66 2.70 0.56
N MET A 424 -7.54 3.54 1.09
CA MET A 424 -7.31 4.33 2.30
C MET A 424 -8.18 3.83 3.44
N TYR A 425 -7.57 3.08 4.37
CA TYR A 425 -8.20 2.72 5.63
C TYR A 425 -8.11 3.88 6.61
N ASP A 426 -9.26 4.49 6.92
CA ASP A 426 -9.43 5.40 8.04
C ASP A 426 -8.44 6.56 8.00
N ILE A 427 -8.44 7.28 6.87
CA ILE A 427 -7.47 8.32 6.55
C ILE A 427 -7.39 9.37 7.65
N TRP A 428 -6.15 9.79 7.97
CA TRP A 428 -5.93 11.00 8.75
C TRP A 428 -5.82 12.20 7.82
N GLY A 429 -6.96 12.81 7.50
CA GLY A 429 -7.11 13.88 6.52
C GLY A 429 -6.30 15.13 6.83
N ALA A 430 -6.03 15.42 8.11
CA ALA A 430 -5.28 16.61 8.50
C ALA A 430 -3.78 16.53 8.11
N ALA A 431 -3.27 15.34 7.78
CA ALA A 431 -1.92 15.14 7.25
C ALA A 431 -1.86 15.15 5.72
N VAL A 432 -2.99 15.12 5.03
CA VAL A 432 -3.04 15.25 3.57
C VAL A 432 -2.55 16.64 3.21
N LEU A 433 -1.64 16.71 2.23
CA LEU A 433 -1.03 17.98 1.85
C LEU A 433 -2.07 18.88 1.15
N PRO A 434 -2.09 20.19 1.46
CA PRO A 434 -2.99 21.14 0.81
C PRO A 434 -2.65 21.29 -0.68
N ALA A 435 -3.56 21.90 -1.45
CA ALA A 435 -3.25 22.35 -2.81
C ALA A 435 -2.23 23.49 -2.77
N SER A 436 -1.45 23.60 -3.84
CA SER A 436 -0.48 24.68 -3.99
C SER A 436 -1.22 26.02 -3.95
N GLY A 437 -1.24 26.69 -2.78
CA GLY A 437 -1.98 27.94 -2.58
C GLY A 437 -3.12 27.89 -1.55
N ASP A 438 -3.47 26.71 -0.99
CA ASP A 438 -4.35 26.57 0.17
C ASP A 438 -3.49 26.63 1.45
N ASP A 439 -3.57 27.72 2.21
CA ASP A 439 -2.84 27.90 3.47
C ASP A 439 -3.33 26.94 4.58
N GLY A 440 -4.38 26.16 4.31
CA GLY A 440 -4.89 25.11 5.18
C GLY A 440 -5.48 25.63 6.48
N VAL A 441 -5.72 26.94 6.59
CA VAL A 441 -6.24 27.62 7.78
C VAL A 441 -7.71 27.27 8.02
N GLY A 442 -8.47 26.91 6.98
CA GLY A 442 -9.90 26.55 7.08
C GLY A 442 -10.22 25.13 7.56
N ARG A 443 -9.23 24.22 7.68
CA ARG A 443 -9.48 22.81 8.06
C ARG A 443 -9.32 22.51 9.55
N CYS A 444 -8.88 23.50 10.33
CA CYS A 444 -8.70 23.43 11.77
C CYS A 444 -9.73 24.33 12.47
N GLY A 445 -10.87 23.74 12.88
CA GLY A 445 -11.73 24.23 13.96
C GLY A 445 -12.31 25.65 13.81
N ALA A 446 -13.54 25.75 13.30
CA ALA A 446 -14.41 26.88 13.65
C ALA A 446 -14.94 26.66 15.08
N GLY A 447 -14.21 27.19 16.05
CA GLY A 447 -14.52 27.13 17.47
C GLY A 447 -14.03 28.39 18.18
N ALA A 448 -14.50 29.56 17.74
CA ALA A 448 -14.39 30.80 18.50
C ALA A 448 -15.66 31.61 18.26
N GLY A 449 -16.48 31.73 19.31
CA GLY A 449 -17.80 32.34 19.25
C GLY A 449 -17.75 33.83 18.98
N THR A 450 -18.69 34.29 18.15
CA THR A 450 -19.31 35.59 18.28
C THR A 450 -20.75 35.36 18.70
N SER A 451 -21.08 35.84 19.89
CA SER A 451 -22.44 35.93 20.42
C SER A 451 -23.34 36.71 19.45
N GLY A 452 -24.29 36.01 18.82
CA GLY A 452 -25.37 36.59 18.02
C GLY A 452 -26.69 35.94 18.44
N SER A 453 -27.66 36.76 18.81
CA SER A 453 -28.98 36.41 19.33
C SER A 453 -29.85 35.64 18.32
N ASP A 454 -30.80 34.87 18.86
CA ASP A 454 -31.74 33.92 18.20
C ASP A 454 -32.73 34.51 17.17
N GLU A 455 -32.38 35.51 16.36
CA GLU A 455 -33.32 36.11 15.37
C GLU A 455 -32.92 36.01 13.89
N ASP A 456 -31.77 35.41 13.54
CA ASP A 456 -31.29 35.39 12.13
C ASP A 456 -31.59 34.10 11.33
N VAL A 457 -32.30 33.12 11.90
CA VAL A 457 -32.55 31.82 11.22
C VAL A 457 -33.75 31.84 10.26
N GLU A 458 -34.58 32.89 10.25
CA GLU A 458 -35.74 32.96 9.34
C GLU A 458 -35.52 33.77 8.05
N ARG A 459 -34.37 34.45 7.86
CA ARG A 459 -34.18 35.36 6.72
C ARG A 459 -33.33 34.83 5.56
N GLU A 460 -32.84 33.59 5.64
CA GLU A 460 -32.12 32.93 4.53
C GLU A 460 -32.99 31.97 3.70
N LYS A 461 -34.19 31.61 4.17
CA LYS A 461 -35.11 30.75 3.41
C LYS A 461 -35.84 31.48 2.26
N ASP A 462 -35.94 32.80 2.30
CA ASP A 462 -36.64 33.58 1.26
C ASP A 462 -35.75 33.98 0.06
N LYS A 463 -34.43 33.79 0.13
CA LYS A 463 -33.51 34.17 -0.97
C LYS A 463 -33.17 33.05 -1.94
N GLN A 464 -33.37 31.78 -1.57
CA GLN A 464 -33.15 30.65 -2.49
C GLN A 464 -34.36 30.34 -3.39
N GLN A 465 -35.53 30.94 -3.12
CA GLN A 465 -36.74 30.69 -3.90
C GLN A 465 -37.01 31.71 -5.02
N GLN A 466 -36.22 32.78 -5.14
CA GLN A 466 -36.34 33.79 -6.20
C GLN A 466 -35.28 33.69 -7.32
N GLN A 467 -34.30 32.78 -7.22
CA GLN A 467 -33.30 32.57 -8.29
C GLN A 467 -33.66 31.46 -9.28
N HIS A 468 -34.76 30.73 -9.06
CA HIS A 468 -35.18 29.62 -9.92
C HIS A 468 -36.21 29.99 -11.01
N GLU A 469 -36.56 31.28 -11.16
CA GLU A 469 -37.59 31.75 -12.12
C GLU A 469 -37.11 32.77 -13.17
N GLN A 470 -35.80 33.08 -13.23
CA GLN A 470 -35.22 33.98 -14.25
C GLN A 470 -34.14 33.29 -15.10
N GLN A 471 -34.45 32.11 -15.64
CA GLN A 471 -33.74 31.55 -16.81
C GLN A 471 -34.74 30.90 -17.76
N ARG A 472 -35.64 31.71 -18.32
CA ARG A 472 -36.45 31.33 -19.49
C ARG A 472 -36.87 32.56 -20.30
N SER A 473 -35.92 33.07 -21.09
CA SER A 473 -35.94 34.18 -22.08
C SER A 473 -34.61 34.91 -21.89
N GLU A 474 -33.75 35.22 -22.85
CA GLU A 474 -33.86 35.44 -24.28
C GLU A 474 -32.44 35.32 -24.89
N SER A 475 -32.39 35.06 -26.18
CA SER A 475 -31.22 34.98 -27.03
C SER A 475 -30.64 36.35 -27.45
N SER A 476 -29.36 36.32 -27.80
CA SER A 476 -28.66 37.10 -28.86
C SER A 476 -27.95 38.44 -28.52
N ASN A 477 -26.81 38.58 -29.21
CA ASN A 477 -26.01 39.76 -29.56
C ASN A 477 -24.77 40.16 -28.74
N THR A 478 -23.62 39.81 -29.33
CA THR A 478 -22.40 40.59 -29.64
C THR A 478 -22.28 42.03 -29.12
N GLU A 479 -21.15 42.39 -28.49
CA GLU A 479 -20.06 43.20 -29.09
C GLU A 479 -18.89 43.52 -28.13
N SER A 480 -17.71 43.60 -28.76
CA SER A 480 -16.38 44.15 -28.40
C SER A 480 -16.33 45.40 -27.50
N TRP A 481 -15.24 45.63 -26.74
CA TRP A 481 -14.31 46.78 -26.90
C TRP A 481 -13.05 46.67 -26.00
N ASN A 482 -11.89 46.86 -26.64
CA ASN A 482 -10.53 46.98 -26.11
C ASN A 482 -10.29 48.29 -25.33
N THR A 483 -9.19 48.38 -24.56
CA THR A 483 -8.11 49.43 -24.63
C THR A 483 -7.10 49.24 -23.46
N THR A 484 -5.86 48.74 -23.67
CA THR A 484 -4.55 49.44 -23.93
C THR A 484 -3.93 50.12 -22.67
N SER A 485 -3.00 49.45 -21.97
CA SER A 485 -1.51 49.55 -22.00
C SER A 485 -0.85 50.72 -21.23
N SER A 486 0.14 50.41 -20.39
CA SER A 486 1.45 51.09 -20.38
C SER A 486 2.51 50.28 -19.61
N SER A 487 3.72 50.28 -20.15
CA SER A 487 4.88 49.45 -19.82
C SER A 487 5.97 50.28 -19.11
N ILE A 488 6.90 49.63 -18.37
CA ILE A 488 8.34 49.96 -18.30
C ILE A 488 9.12 48.73 -17.75
N ASN A 489 10.24 48.42 -18.41
CA ASN A 489 11.16 47.27 -18.28
C ASN A 489 12.10 47.32 -17.06
N THR A 490 12.56 46.16 -16.57
CA THR A 490 13.99 45.71 -16.69
C THR A 490 14.23 44.27 -16.18
N SER A 491 14.77 43.45 -17.09
CA SER A 491 15.36 42.10 -17.14
C SER A 491 15.92 41.39 -15.88
N SER A 492 15.55 40.11 -15.69
CA SER A 492 16.49 38.97 -15.64
C SER A 492 15.75 37.64 -15.87
N THR A 493 16.33 36.80 -16.72
CA THR A 493 15.79 35.59 -17.36
C THR A 493 15.25 34.51 -16.41
N THR A 494 13.93 34.28 -16.44
CA THR A 494 13.27 33.04 -16.00
C THR A 494 12.61 32.38 -17.21
N LEU A 495 12.85 31.08 -17.39
CA LEU A 495 12.15 30.25 -18.37
C LEU A 495 10.63 30.40 -18.18
N THR A 496 9.97 30.66 -19.30
CA THR A 496 8.53 30.84 -19.50
C THR A 496 7.70 29.71 -18.89
N THR A 497 6.92 30.04 -17.87
CA THR A 497 5.78 29.25 -17.38
C THR A 497 4.57 29.40 -18.32
N PRO A 498 3.87 28.32 -18.71
CA PRO A 498 2.52 28.41 -19.24
C PRO A 498 1.51 28.70 -18.11
N PRO A 499 0.28 29.15 -18.45
CA PRO A 499 -0.69 29.64 -17.48
C PRO A 499 -1.19 28.54 -16.54
N SER A 500 -1.32 28.89 -15.26
CA SER A 500 -1.76 28.04 -14.16
C SER A 500 -3.22 27.59 -14.30
N THR A 501 -3.42 26.29 -14.52
CA THR A 501 -4.60 25.54 -14.08
C THR A 501 -4.11 24.56 -13.00
N ASP A 502 -4.50 24.78 -11.74
CA ASP A 502 -3.98 24.03 -10.58
C ASP A 502 -4.57 22.60 -10.51
N ASN A 503 -4.14 21.72 -11.43
CA ASN A 503 -4.53 20.31 -11.52
C ASN A 503 -3.60 19.38 -10.71
N GLY A 504 -2.51 19.88 -10.11
CA GLY A 504 -1.46 19.06 -9.49
C GLY A 504 -1.92 18.25 -8.28
N ASN A 505 -3.04 18.65 -7.65
CA ASN A 505 -3.58 18.03 -6.46
C ASN A 505 -4.71 17.02 -6.70
N ALA A 506 -5.17 16.84 -7.93
CA ALA A 506 -6.20 15.86 -8.24
C ALA A 506 -5.71 14.42 -8.02
N VAL A 507 -6.57 13.56 -7.46
CA VAL A 507 -6.35 12.11 -7.44
C VAL A 507 -6.69 11.58 -8.83
N SER A 508 -5.74 10.92 -9.47
CA SER A 508 -5.81 10.51 -10.89
C SER A 508 -6.08 9.02 -11.09
N CYS A 509 -6.29 8.29 -9.98
CA CYS A 509 -6.36 6.83 -9.95
C CYS A 509 -7.56 6.38 -9.11
N PRO A 510 -8.17 5.23 -9.41
CA PRO A 510 -9.25 4.69 -8.60
C PRO A 510 -8.92 4.62 -7.11
N LEU A 511 -9.89 4.97 -6.27
CA LEU A 511 -9.70 5.14 -4.83
C LEU A 511 -10.84 4.53 -4.01
N LEU A 512 -10.52 3.63 -3.09
CA LEU A 512 -11.45 3.14 -2.08
C LEU A 512 -11.12 3.72 -0.70
N GLY A 513 -12.07 4.39 -0.07
CA GLY A 513 -12.00 4.79 1.33
C GLY A 513 -12.86 3.91 2.23
N ILE A 514 -12.28 3.40 3.32
CA ILE A 514 -13.02 2.70 4.37
C ILE A 514 -12.72 3.32 5.74
N ASN A 515 -13.71 3.96 6.32
CA ASN A 515 -13.63 4.60 7.63
C ASN A 515 -14.13 3.66 8.74
N SER A 516 -13.66 3.91 9.96
CA SER A 516 -14.28 3.44 11.19
C SER A 516 -15.32 4.43 11.69
N GLU A 517 -16.33 3.94 12.39
CA GLU A 517 -17.40 4.79 12.91
C GLU A 517 -16.88 5.86 13.87
N ALA A 518 -15.91 5.52 14.72
CA ALA A 518 -15.35 6.50 15.66
C ALA A 518 -14.62 7.67 14.96
N PHE A 519 -13.92 7.38 13.85
CA PHE A 519 -13.18 8.37 13.07
C PHE A 519 -14.09 9.17 12.13
N MET A 520 -15.16 8.56 11.64
CA MET A 520 -16.21 9.23 10.86
C MET A 520 -16.81 10.42 11.64
N TYR A 521 -17.00 10.28 12.96
CA TYR A 521 -17.53 11.36 13.80
C TYR A 521 -16.61 12.57 13.95
N TRP A 522 -15.38 12.55 13.43
CA TRP A 522 -14.49 13.71 13.36
C TRP A 522 -14.80 14.51 12.09
N PRO A 523 -15.51 15.66 12.18
CA PRO A 523 -16.12 16.28 10.99
C PRO A 523 -15.12 16.76 9.94
N SER A 524 -14.02 17.42 10.35
CA SER A 524 -13.01 17.91 9.40
C SER A 524 -12.26 16.76 8.72
N ASN A 525 -12.06 15.65 9.43
CA ASN A 525 -11.43 14.46 8.87
C ASN A 525 -12.35 13.76 7.86
N PHE A 526 -13.63 13.55 8.24
CA PHE A 526 -14.62 12.97 7.35
C PHE A 526 -14.85 13.82 6.10
N SER A 527 -14.95 15.14 6.25
CA SER A 527 -15.03 16.07 5.13
C SER A 527 -13.83 15.92 4.20
N THR A 528 -12.60 15.81 4.73
CA THR A 528 -11.41 15.58 3.89
C THR A 528 -11.50 14.26 3.12
N ALA A 529 -11.93 13.17 3.77
CA ALA A 529 -12.07 11.87 3.13
C ALA A 529 -13.15 11.90 2.02
N ALA A 530 -14.31 12.48 2.30
CA ALA A 530 -15.40 12.65 1.34
C ALA A 530 -14.98 13.52 0.17
N SER A 531 -14.36 14.68 0.42
CA SER A 531 -13.87 15.57 -0.64
C SER A 531 -12.88 14.86 -1.54
N LEU A 532 -11.89 14.13 -1.01
CA LEU A 532 -10.92 13.40 -1.84
C LEU A 532 -11.60 12.39 -2.78
N THR A 533 -12.55 11.61 -2.26
CA THR A 533 -13.29 10.62 -3.05
C THR A 533 -14.21 11.30 -4.09
N THR A 534 -14.89 12.37 -3.73
CA THR A 534 -15.76 13.12 -4.66
C THR A 534 -14.95 13.84 -5.74
N PHE A 535 -13.80 14.43 -5.40
CA PHE A 535 -12.90 15.04 -6.38
C PHE A 535 -12.34 14.01 -7.36
N ALA A 536 -12.04 12.78 -6.91
CA ALA A 536 -11.62 11.70 -7.80
C ALA A 536 -12.68 11.36 -8.87
N LEU A 537 -13.98 11.49 -8.52
CA LEU A 537 -15.11 11.29 -9.44
C LEU A 537 -15.39 12.50 -10.35
N SER A 538 -14.70 13.62 -10.16
CA SER A 538 -14.99 14.87 -10.86
C SER A 538 -14.20 15.01 -12.16
N ALA A 539 -14.74 15.80 -13.09
CA ALA A 539 -14.07 16.18 -14.35
C ALA A 539 -12.74 16.92 -14.10
N PRO A 540 -11.78 16.93 -15.06
CA PRO A 540 -11.90 16.49 -16.45
C PRO A 540 -11.66 14.99 -16.69
N HIS A 541 -11.09 14.27 -15.73
CA HIS A 541 -10.73 12.85 -15.88
C HIS A 541 -11.25 12.06 -14.68
N PRO A 542 -12.56 11.75 -14.64
CA PRO A 542 -13.15 11.05 -13.52
C PRO A 542 -12.56 9.64 -13.39
N CYS A 543 -12.26 9.23 -12.17
CA CYS A 543 -11.79 7.90 -11.85
C CYS A 543 -12.68 7.24 -10.78
N PRO A 544 -12.90 5.91 -10.87
CA PRO A 544 -13.79 5.21 -9.94
C PRO A 544 -13.39 5.36 -8.48
N ALA A 545 -14.32 5.85 -7.66
CA ALA A 545 -14.05 6.04 -6.24
C ALA A 545 -15.25 5.72 -5.34
N TRP A 546 -14.97 5.21 -4.14
CA TRP A 546 -15.96 4.85 -3.13
C TRP A 546 -15.52 5.31 -1.74
N LEU A 547 -16.46 5.61 -0.86
CA LEU A 547 -16.23 5.90 0.55
C LEU A 547 -17.31 5.24 1.39
N LEU A 548 -16.92 4.37 2.32
CA LEU A 548 -17.83 3.71 3.26
C LEU A 548 -17.32 3.74 4.70
N THR A 549 -18.20 3.53 5.67
CA THR A 549 -17.87 3.41 7.09
C THR A 549 -18.33 2.07 7.64
N LEU A 550 -17.46 1.36 8.36
CA LEU A 550 -17.82 0.13 9.08
C LEU A 550 -18.43 0.45 10.45
N ARG A 551 -19.65 0.00 10.68
CA ARG A 551 -20.41 0.26 11.90
C ARG A 551 -19.82 -0.45 13.11
N GLY A 552 -19.78 0.24 14.25
CA GLY A 552 -19.34 -0.26 15.55
C GLY A 552 -17.83 -0.39 15.71
N THR A 553 -17.06 0.06 14.72
CA THR A 553 -15.60 -0.01 14.68
C THR A 553 -14.97 1.26 15.26
N VAL A 554 -13.72 1.12 15.72
CA VAL A 554 -12.89 2.22 16.22
C VAL A 554 -11.63 2.31 15.39
N HIS A 555 -10.85 3.37 15.51
CA HIS A 555 -9.67 3.58 14.67
C HIS A 555 -8.69 2.39 14.65
N VAL A 556 -8.42 1.80 15.82
CA VAL A 556 -7.52 0.64 15.92
C VAL A 556 -8.11 -0.66 15.35
N SER A 557 -9.40 -0.71 15.01
CA SER A 557 -10.05 -1.86 14.36
C SER A 557 -9.45 -2.18 12.99
N GLN A 558 -8.81 -1.21 12.36
CA GLN A 558 -8.10 -1.35 11.09
C GLN A 558 -6.69 -1.97 11.23
N SER A 559 -6.33 -2.40 12.44
CA SER A 559 -5.04 -3.02 12.76
C SER A 559 -5.21 -4.29 13.59
N ASP A 560 -4.13 -5.06 13.72
CA ASP A 560 -4.11 -6.31 14.51
C ASP A 560 -4.40 -6.08 16.00
N PHE A 561 -4.28 -4.84 16.51
CA PHE A 561 -4.54 -4.53 17.92
C PHE A 561 -5.94 -4.94 18.37
N SER A 562 -6.95 -4.77 17.51
CA SER A 562 -8.33 -5.14 17.83
C SER A 562 -8.54 -6.65 17.92
N LEU A 563 -7.75 -7.43 17.17
CA LEU A 563 -7.73 -8.90 17.23
C LEU A 563 -6.95 -9.42 18.43
N LEU A 564 -5.84 -8.75 18.78
CA LEU A 564 -4.98 -9.13 19.90
C LEU A 564 -5.56 -8.75 21.26
N TYR A 565 -6.27 -7.63 21.33
CA TYR A 565 -6.80 -7.06 22.57
C TYR A 565 -8.30 -6.73 22.50
N PRO A 566 -9.17 -7.68 22.08
CA PRO A 566 -10.59 -7.40 21.84
C PRO A 566 -11.30 -6.91 23.11
N GLY A 567 -10.95 -7.45 24.28
CA GLY A 567 -11.51 -7.01 25.57
C GLY A 567 -11.11 -5.58 25.93
N THR A 568 -9.84 -5.22 25.72
CA THR A 568 -9.34 -3.86 26.00
C THR A 568 -9.97 -2.84 25.05
N CYS A 569 -10.04 -3.15 23.75
CA CYS A 569 -10.69 -2.29 22.76
C CYS A 569 -12.19 -2.12 23.05
N SER A 570 -12.89 -3.18 23.41
CA SER A 570 -14.31 -3.09 23.78
C SER A 570 -14.55 -2.32 25.09
N LEU A 571 -13.67 -2.51 26.08
CA LEU A 571 -13.80 -1.87 27.39
C LEU A 571 -13.48 -0.37 27.34
N LEU A 572 -12.31 -0.01 26.79
CA LEU A 572 -11.74 1.34 26.82
C LEU A 572 -12.19 2.20 25.63
N LEU A 573 -12.15 1.65 24.41
CA LEU A 573 -12.51 2.37 23.18
C LEU A 573 -13.98 2.18 22.79
N LYS A 574 -14.72 1.38 23.56
CA LYS A 574 -16.16 1.16 23.38
C LYS A 574 -16.51 0.54 22.01
N GLN A 575 -15.57 -0.20 21.42
CA GLN A 575 -15.82 -0.97 20.20
C GLN A 575 -16.98 -1.95 20.43
N THR A 576 -17.97 -1.92 19.53
CA THR A 576 -19.13 -2.83 19.55
C THR A 576 -19.07 -3.87 18.45
N ALA A 577 -18.36 -3.58 17.35
CA ALA A 577 -18.15 -4.51 16.26
C ALA A 577 -17.27 -5.69 16.70
N ASN A 578 -17.56 -6.87 16.14
CA ASN A 578 -16.65 -8.00 16.25
C ASN A 578 -15.39 -7.71 15.42
N PRO A 579 -14.17 -7.80 15.99
CA PRO A 579 -12.96 -7.40 15.28
C PRO A 579 -12.62 -8.29 14.08
N ARG A 580 -13.00 -9.59 14.13
CA ARG A 580 -12.81 -10.50 13.00
C ARG A 580 -13.77 -10.13 11.86
N ARG A 581 -15.05 -9.94 12.15
CA ARG A 581 -16.05 -9.53 11.15
C ARG A 581 -15.73 -8.18 10.53
N ALA A 582 -15.29 -7.20 11.33
CA ALA A 582 -14.85 -5.90 10.82
C ALA A 582 -13.68 -6.04 9.84
N MET A 583 -12.72 -6.92 10.14
CA MET A 583 -11.61 -7.22 9.23
C MET A 583 -12.08 -7.94 7.97
N ASP A 584 -12.99 -8.91 8.08
CA ASP A 584 -13.58 -9.61 6.94
C ASP A 584 -14.28 -8.60 6.00
N LEU A 585 -15.05 -7.65 6.55
CA LEU A 585 -15.72 -6.60 5.76
C LEU A 585 -14.72 -5.66 5.07
N ASN A 586 -13.63 -5.27 5.74
CA ASN A 586 -12.57 -4.48 5.11
C ASN A 586 -11.98 -5.22 3.91
N ILE A 587 -11.65 -6.52 4.07
CA ILE A 587 -11.05 -7.34 3.02
C ILE A 587 -12.06 -7.58 1.89
N ASP A 588 -13.30 -7.94 2.18
CA ASP A 588 -14.35 -8.17 1.18
C ASP A 588 -14.58 -6.91 0.33
N ALA A 589 -14.73 -5.73 0.94
CA ALA A 589 -14.89 -4.47 0.21
C ALA A 589 -13.65 -4.11 -0.63
N SER A 590 -12.46 -4.39 -0.11
CA SER A 590 -11.20 -4.13 -0.82
C SER A 590 -11.04 -5.03 -2.03
N LEU A 591 -11.36 -6.32 -1.90
CA LEU A 591 -11.30 -7.28 -3.01
C LEU A 591 -12.35 -6.98 -4.07
N GLU A 592 -13.56 -6.57 -3.65
CA GLU A 592 -14.61 -6.14 -4.58
C GLU A 592 -14.17 -4.92 -5.40
N PHE A 593 -13.58 -3.92 -4.76
CA PHE A 593 -13.01 -2.75 -5.43
C PHE A 593 -11.92 -3.16 -6.42
N LEU A 594 -10.94 -3.95 -5.97
CA LEU A 594 -9.83 -4.40 -6.80
C LEU A 594 -10.31 -5.21 -8.01
N LEU A 595 -11.36 -6.02 -7.85
CA LEU A 595 -11.96 -6.76 -8.95
C LEU A 595 -12.56 -5.84 -10.02
N GLY A 596 -13.04 -4.65 -9.63
CA GLY A 596 -13.61 -3.66 -10.53
C GLY A 596 -12.61 -2.72 -11.20
N VAL A 597 -11.33 -2.71 -10.78
CA VAL A 597 -10.34 -1.72 -11.26
C VAL A 597 -8.98 -2.30 -11.69
N LEU A 598 -8.61 -3.51 -11.26
CA LEU A 598 -7.36 -4.14 -11.68
C LEU A 598 -7.51 -4.78 -13.07
N PRO A 599 -6.47 -4.77 -13.92
CA PRO A 599 -6.49 -5.44 -15.20
C PRO A 599 -6.91 -6.91 -15.11
N ALA A 600 -7.60 -7.43 -16.12
CA ALA A 600 -8.05 -8.83 -16.19
C ALA A 600 -6.89 -9.84 -15.98
N ALA A 601 -5.69 -9.49 -16.46
CA ALA A 601 -4.48 -10.30 -16.27
C ALA A 601 -4.00 -10.38 -14.81
N HIS A 602 -4.37 -9.41 -13.98
CA HIS A 602 -4.04 -9.36 -12.54
C HIS A 602 -5.19 -9.95 -11.71
N THR A 603 -6.42 -9.88 -12.22
CA THR A 603 -7.64 -10.43 -11.62
C THR A 603 -7.98 -11.78 -12.25
N ASN A 604 -7.10 -12.77 -12.02
CA ASN A 604 -7.44 -14.13 -12.42
C ASN A 604 -8.73 -14.61 -11.74
N GLY A 605 -9.33 -15.65 -12.32
CA GLY A 605 -10.63 -16.21 -11.93
C GLY A 605 -10.82 -16.51 -10.44
N LEU A 606 -9.79 -16.46 -9.59
CA LEU A 606 -9.86 -16.66 -8.15
C LEU A 606 -10.55 -15.51 -7.38
N ILE A 607 -10.30 -14.22 -7.66
CA ILE A 607 -11.07 -13.15 -6.98
C ILE A 607 -12.55 -13.23 -7.42
N ARG A 608 -12.78 -13.47 -8.71
CA ARG A 608 -14.12 -13.66 -9.30
C ARG A 608 -14.82 -14.91 -8.74
N ARG A 609 -14.11 -16.03 -8.53
CA ARG A 609 -14.65 -17.26 -7.91
C ARG A 609 -14.67 -17.22 -6.39
N MET A 610 -13.90 -16.40 -5.68
CA MET A 610 -14.02 -16.30 -4.21
C MET A 610 -15.22 -15.42 -3.82
N LEU A 611 -15.49 -14.38 -4.61
CA LEU A 611 -16.77 -13.66 -4.54
C LEU A 611 -17.91 -14.50 -5.15
N GLY A 612 -17.62 -15.30 -6.19
CA GLY A 612 -18.58 -16.18 -6.86
C GLY A 612 -18.86 -17.53 -6.18
N ALA A 613 -17.98 -18.07 -5.34
CA ALA A 613 -18.17 -19.34 -4.61
C ALA A 613 -19.10 -19.16 -3.41
N LYS A 614 -19.37 -17.91 -3.01
CA LYS A 614 -20.57 -17.61 -2.23
C LYS A 614 -21.84 -18.05 -3.01
N LYS A 615 -21.87 -18.01 -4.35
CA LYS A 615 -23.03 -18.48 -5.16
C LYS A 615 -23.30 -19.99 -5.12
N THR A 616 -22.35 -20.85 -4.72
CA THR A 616 -22.45 -22.31 -4.97
C THR A 616 -22.83 -23.16 -3.75
N THR A 617 -23.05 -22.57 -2.58
CA THR A 617 -23.73 -23.25 -1.47
C THR A 617 -25.22 -22.96 -1.53
N THR A 618 -25.96 -23.84 -2.21
CA THR A 618 -27.42 -23.76 -2.45
C THR A 618 -27.87 -22.50 -3.22
N GLU A 619 -28.69 -22.70 -4.25
CA GLU A 619 -29.32 -21.63 -5.03
C GLU A 619 -30.04 -20.67 -4.05
N GLY A 620 -29.40 -19.55 -3.70
CA GLY A 620 -29.89 -18.63 -2.69
C GLY A 620 -28.85 -17.76 -1.96
N ASP A 621 -27.63 -18.25 -1.72
CA ASP A 621 -26.63 -17.52 -0.89
C ASP A 621 -25.76 -16.55 -1.72
N GLY A 622 -26.41 -15.65 -2.46
CA GLY A 622 -25.74 -14.55 -3.16
C GLY A 622 -24.96 -13.67 -2.17
N GLY A 623 -23.68 -13.97 -1.99
CA GLY A 623 -22.83 -13.20 -1.09
C GLY A 623 -22.94 -11.69 -1.26
N VAL A 624 -23.39 -10.99 -0.22
CA VAL A 624 -23.65 -9.55 -0.24
C VAL A 624 -22.46 -8.74 -0.74
N ARG A 625 -22.66 -7.99 -1.83
CA ARG A 625 -21.70 -7.04 -2.40
C ARG A 625 -21.69 -5.77 -1.53
N VAL A 626 -20.55 -5.48 -0.90
CA VAL A 626 -20.44 -4.38 0.08
C VAL A 626 -20.47 -3.04 -0.65
N LEU A 627 -19.88 -2.94 -1.85
CA LEU A 627 -19.86 -1.69 -2.62
C LEU A 627 -21.20 -1.39 -3.31
N GLU A 628 -22.15 -2.33 -3.29
CA GLU A 628 -23.50 -2.13 -3.81
C GLU A 628 -24.46 -1.52 -2.77
N ALA A 629 -24.04 -1.41 -1.50
CA ALA A 629 -24.84 -0.80 -0.43
C ALA A 629 -25.43 0.56 -0.84
N PRO A 630 -26.66 0.88 -0.38
CA PRO A 630 -27.29 2.17 -0.65
C PRO A 630 -26.50 3.30 0.00
N VAL A 631 -26.44 4.44 -0.69
CA VAL A 631 -25.79 5.66 -0.19
C VAL A 631 -26.65 6.25 0.92
N GLU A 632 -26.02 6.64 2.03
CA GLU A 632 -26.63 7.39 3.12
C GLU A 632 -26.44 8.88 2.86
N ASP A 633 -27.54 9.64 2.82
CA ASP A 633 -27.51 11.09 2.55
C ASP A 633 -26.96 11.89 3.73
N GLU A 634 -27.12 11.38 4.96
CA GLU A 634 -26.68 12.03 6.19
C GLU A 634 -25.74 11.13 7.00
N VAL A 635 -24.77 11.76 7.68
CA VAL A 635 -23.84 11.04 8.56
C VAL A 635 -24.60 10.52 9.80
N PRO A 636 -24.71 9.20 10.02
CA PRO A 636 -25.60 8.67 11.05
C PRO A 636 -25.08 8.91 12.49
N ASP A 637 -25.94 9.42 13.38
CA ASP A 637 -25.56 9.83 14.76
C ASP A 637 -25.73 8.73 15.84
N VAL A 638 -25.73 7.45 15.45
CA VAL A 638 -26.18 6.33 16.30
C VAL A 638 -25.34 6.09 17.55
N ARG A 639 -24.00 6.19 17.47
CA ARG A 639 -23.07 5.97 18.61
C ARG A 639 -22.05 7.09 18.77
N ARG A 640 -22.42 8.31 18.38
CA ARG A 640 -21.53 9.47 18.51
C ARG A 640 -21.14 9.69 19.98
N PRO A 641 -19.83 9.76 20.27
CA PRO A 641 -19.35 10.06 21.60
C PRO A 641 -19.53 11.55 21.94
N ASP A 642 -19.44 11.88 23.24
CA ASP A 642 -19.34 13.28 23.68
C ASP A 642 -18.10 13.95 23.05
N GLU A 643 -18.12 15.27 22.84
CA GLU A 643 -17.11 15.99 22.06
C GLU A 643 -15.66 15.63 22.40
N LYS A 644 -15.30 15.60 23.69
CA LYS A 644 -13.95 15.27 24.20
C LYS A 644 -13.43 13.87 23.82
N TRP A 645 -14.28 13.03 23.21
CA TRP A 645 -14.01 11.64 22.87
C TRP A 645 -14.16 11.34 21.38
N ILE A 646 -14.45 12.36 20.56
CA ILE A 646 -14.52 12.26 19.10
C ILE A 646 -13.19 11.71 18.54
N GLY A 647 -13.27 10.81 17.56
CA GLY A 647 -12.09 10.14 16.98
C GLY A 647 -11.46 9.05 17.84
N GLY A 648 -11.76 9.00 19.15
CA GLY A 648 -11.12 8.09 20.11
C GLY A 648 -11.96 6.87 20.52
N ARG A 649 -13.26 7.05 20.76
CA ARG A 649 -14.17 5.98 21.25
C ARG A 649 -15.61 6.17 20.78
N LEU A 650 -16.41 5.11 20.88
CA LEU A 650 -17.86 5.17 20.63
C LEU A 650 -18.67 5.39 21.91
N LYS A 651 -19.95 5.74 21.77
CA LYS A 651 -20.94 5.72 22.86
C LYS A 651 -21.74 4.42 22.83
N VAL A 652 -21.79 3.71 23.95
CA VAL A 652 -22.61 2.49 24.08
C VAL A 652 -23.87 2.80 24.89
N PRO A 653 -25.07 2.71 24.30
CA PRO A 653 -26.31 2.86 25.05
C PRO A 653 -26.42 1.81 26.17
N HIS A 654 -26.77 2.24 27.38
CA HIS A 654 -26.96 1.38 28.56
C HIS A 654 -25.79 0.40 28.82
N GLU A 655 -24.57 0.92 29.04
CA GLU A 655 -23.33 0.14 29.20
C GLU A 655 -23.42 -1.05 30.17
N PHE A 656 -24.14 -0.89 31.28
CA PHE A 656 -24.31 -1.96 32.27
C PHE A 656 -25.19 -3.11 31.73
N ARG A 657 -26.30 -2.80 31.06
CA ARG A 657 -27.24 -3.81 30.52
C ARG A 657 -26.65 -4.53 29.31
N SER A 658 -25.96 -3.81 28.42
CA SER A 658 -25.34 -4.37 27.21
C SER A 658 -24.15 -5.28 27.51
N ARG A 659 -23.45 -5.08 28.64
CA ARG A 659 -22.26 -5.86 29.03
C ARG A 659 -22.55 -7.05 29.95
N VAL A 660 -23.62 -7.00 30.75
CA VAL A 660 -23.96 -8.08 31.71
C VAL A 660 -24.93 -9.12 31.13
N LEU A 661 -25.81 -8.75 30.20
CA LEU A 661 -26.81 -9.65 29.60
C LEU A 661 -26.53 -10.22 28.17
N PRO A 662 -25.31 -10.24 27.58
CA PRO A 662 -25.15 -10.71 26.20
C PRO A 662 -25.57 -12.18 26.00
N LYS A 663 -25.36 -13.04 27.00
CA LYS A 663 -25.77 -14.46 26.93
C LYS A 663 -27.29 -14.62 26.93
N LEU A 664 -28.01 -13.81 27.69
CA LEU A 664 -29.47 -13.85 27.77
C LEU A 664 -30.10 -13.31 26.48
N VAL A 665 -29.59 -12.18 25.98
CA VAL A 665 -30.05 -11.57 24.72
C VAL A 665 -29.75 -12.47 23.53
N ARG A 666 -28.55 -13.07 23.43
CA ARG A 666 -28.22 -14.05 22.37
C ARG A 666 -29.08 -15.31 22.47
N LYS A 667 -29.40 -15.79 23.68
CA LYS A 667 -30.27 -16.96 23.90
C LYS A 667 -31.70 -16.67 23.47
N VAL A 668 -32.22 -15.48 23.80
CA VAL A 668 -33.56 -15.00 23.38
C VAL A 668 -33.62 -14.77 21.87
N LYS A 669 -32.60 -14.14 21.25
CA LYS A 669 -32.55 -13.91 19.79
C LYS A 669 -32.46 -15.23 19.02
N ARG A 670 -31.69 -16.21 19.53
CA ARG A 670 -31.59 -17.57 18.97
C ARG A 670 -32.87 -18.39 19.16
N GLN A 671 -33.64 -18.14 20.22
CA GLN A 671 -34.94 -18.76 20.46
C GLN A 671 -36.05 -18.13 19.60
N LYS A 672 -35.97 -16.82 19.33
CA LYS A 672 -36.84 -16.11 18.38
C LYS A 672 -36.55 -16.47 16.92
N GLY A 673 -35.28 -16.66 16.56
CA GLY A 673 -34.87 -17.11 15.21
C GLY A 673 -35.40 -18.51 14.89
N ARG A 674 -35.31 -19.46 15.83
CA ARG A 674 -35.88 -20.83 15.67
C ARG A 674 -37.41 -20.89 15.56
N MET A 675 -38.13 -19.81 15.89
CA MET A 675 -39.58 -19.74 15.69
C MET A 675 -39.98 -19.15 14.33
N ARG A 676 -39.02 -18.60 13.58
CA ARG A 676 -39.25 -17.91 12.30
C ARG A 676 -38.71 -18.68 11.09
N GLU A 677 -38.00 -19.78 11.30
CA GLU A 677 -37.49 -20.72 10.28
C GLU A 677 -38.60 -21.56 9.58
N GLY A 678 -39.85 -21.07 9.53
CA GLY A 678 -40.98 -21.75 8.89
C GLY A 678 -41.40 -21.18 7.54
N GLU A 679 -40.93 -19.99 7.16
CA GLU A 679 -41.34 -19.29 5.94
C GLU A 679 -40.08 -18.75 5.25
N GLY A 680 -39.96 -18.95 3.93
CA GLY A 680 -38.75 -18.68 3.13
C GLY A 680 -38.39 -17.19 3.00
N GLU A 681 -37.94 -16.57 4.10
CA GLU A 681 -37.48 -15.17 4.20
C GLU A 681 -35.96 -15.05 4.46
N GLY A 682 -35.17 -16.13 4.27
CA GLY A 682 -33.76 -16.18 4.72
C GLY A 682 -32.80 -15.27 3.94
N GLU A 683 -32.92 -15.19 2.62
CA GLU A 683 -31.93 -14.53 1.74
C GLU A 683 -32.00 -13.00 1.84
N ALA A 684 -33.21 -12.44 1.88
CA ALA A 684 -33.43 -10.99 2.03
C ALA A 684 -33.03 -10.47 3.42
N GLU A 685 -32.99 -11.32 4.45
CA GLU A 685 -32.53 -10.93 5.80
C GLU A 685 -30.99 -10.93 5.92
N GLU A 686 -30.27 -11.77 5.16
CA GLU A 686 -28.80 -11.85 5.19
C GLU A 686 -28.13 -10.75 4.34
N GLU A 687 -28.70 -10.40 3.18
CA GLU A 687 -28.36 -9.20 2.40
C GLU A 687 -28.55 -7.91 3.20
N LYS A 688 -29.71 -7.77 3.87
CA LYS A 688 -29.94 -6.70 4.84
C LYS A 688 -28.96 -6.76 6.01
N GLY A 689 -28.46 -7.94 6.36
CA GLY A 689 -27.50 -8.18 7.43
C GLY A 689 -26.14 -7.52 7.20
N ALA A 690 -25.49 -7.73 6.05
CA ALA A 690 -24.17 -7.14 5.78
C ALA A 690 -24.24 -5.63 5.47
N TRP A 691 -25.27 -5.16 4.74
CA TRP A 691 -25.50 -3.72 4.59
C TRP A 691 -25.87 -3.04 5.90
N SER A 692 -26.48 -3.78 6.86
CA SER A 692 -26.64 -3.25 8.21
C SER A 692 -25.32 -3.10 8.99
N GLU A 693 -24.18 -3.52 8.47
CA GLU A 693 -22.87 -3.36 9.11
C GLU A 693 -22.03 -2.24 8.47
N VAL A 694 -22.51 -1.61 7.39
CA VAL A 694 -21.78 -0.61 6.60
C VAL A 694 -22.67 0.60 6.30
N TRP A 695 -22.08 1.79 6.24
CA TRP A 695 -22.71 2.98 5.68
C TRP A 695 -21.93 3.43 4.46
N MET A 696 -22.57 3.54 3.29
CA MET A 696 -21.95 4.06 2.08
C MET A 696 -22.17 5.57 2.02
N HIS A 697 -21.11 6.36 1.82
CA HIS A 697 -21.16 7.83 1.76
C HIS A 697 -20.91 8.36 0.35
N VAL A 698 -20.02 7.72 -0.39
CA VAL A 698 -19.73 8.04 -1.80
C VAL A 698 -19.68 6.74 -2.57
N LYS A 699 -20.43 6.66 -3.66
CA LYS A 699 -20.51 5.50 -4.54
C LYS A 699 -20.20 5.92 -5.97
N CYS A 700 -19.29 5.20 -6.64
CA CYS A 700 -19.00 5.44 -8.04
C CYS A 700 -20.29 5.25 -8.87
N PRO A 701 -20.69 6.23 -9.70
CA PRO A 701 -21.74 6.03 -10.69
C PRO A 701 -21.34 4.93 -11.67
N GLY A 702 -22.32 4.12 -12.10
CA GLY A 702 -22.06 3.03 -13.06
C GLY A 702 -21.49 3.52 -14.39
N GLU A 703 -21.99 4.66 -14.89
CA GLU A 703 -21.52 5.29 -16.12
C GLU A 703 -20.04 5.68 -16.04
N VAL A 704 -19.62 6.32 -14.94
CA VAL A 704 -18.20 6.69 -14.70
C VAL A 704 -17.31 5.45 -14.67
N LEU A 705 -17.78 4.36 -14.07
CA LEU A 705 -17.02 3.11 -14.00
C LEU A 705 -16.82 2.48 -15.39
N GLU A 706 -17.89 2.39 -16.18
CA GLU A 706 -17.82 1.79 -17.51
C GLU A 706 -17.02 2.67 -18.49
N GLU A 707 -17.23 3.98 -18.50
CA GLU A 707 -16.44 4.93 -19.32
C GLU A 707 -14.94 4.82 -18.99
N TRP A 708 -14.60 4.79 -17.69
CA TRP A 708 -13.21 4.62 -17.26
C TRP A 708 -12.61 3.27 -17.70
N LYS A 709 -13.39 2.19 -17.67
CA LYS A 709 -12.95 0.87 -18.16
C LYS A 709 -12.72 0.87 -19.66
N GLU A 710 -13.58 1.53 -20.43
CA GLU A 710 -13.42 1.69 -21.88
C GLU A 710 -12.13 2.45 -22.22
N GLU A 711 -11.85 3.57 -21.53
CA GLU A 711 -10.61 4.34 -21.71
C GLU A 711 -9.36 3.51 -21.34
N ARG A 712 -9.43 2.76 -20.25
CA ARG A 712 -8.38 1.80 -19.85
C ARG A 712 -8.15 0.72 -20.90
N ALA A 713 -9.20 0.20 -21.52
CA ALA A 713 -9.10 -0.80 -22.59
C ALA A 713 -8.43 -0.22 -23.84
N LYS A 714 -8.73 1.03 -24.22
CA LYS A 714 -8.11 1.73 -25.36
C LYS A 714 -6.58 1.84 -25.24
N VAL A 715 -6.05 1.96 -24.03
CA VAL A 715 -4.60 1.99 -23.76
C VAL A 715 -4.01 0.59 -23.50
N GLY A 716 -4.71 -0.47 -23.88
CA GLY A 716 -4.24 -1.86 -23.78
C GLY A 716 -4.24 -2.41 -22.35
N ARG A 717 -5.06 -1.85 -21.45
CA ARG A 717 -5.18 -2.28 -20.05
C ARG A 717 -6.63 -2.60 -19.66
N PRO A 718 -7.28 -3.57 -20.33
CA PRO A 718 -8.66 -3.94 -20.01
C PRO A 718 -8.77 -4.52 -18.60
N VAL A 719 -9.89 -4.20 -17.93
CA VAL A 719 -10.22 -4.55 -16.54
C VAL A 719 -11.21 -5.70 -16.49
#